data_AF-A0A946GS53-F1
#
_entry.id   AF-A0A946GS53-F1
#
_cell.length_a   1.000
_cell.length_b   1.000
_cell.length_c   1.000
_cell.angle_alpha   90.00
_cell.angle_beta   90.00
_cell.angle_gamma   90.00
#
_symmetry.space_group_name_H-M   'P 1'
#
loop_
_entity.id
_entity.type
_entity.pdbx_description
1 polymer ?
#
loop_
_entity_poly.entity_id
_entity_poly.type
_entity_poly.pdbx_seq_one_letter_code
_entity_poly.pdbx_strand_id
1 'polypeptide(L)'
;MDLLSQNFDERNRNVLKITTTFFSTRLEEKKSFDWALGLSLNDIAQKTAILRLLDLNADKIGEPWLTAWRLIEEEWSKKVDNQDRSLDRHVLHRRLRKGEKTGSLVKQIIELVSPKIKIKKHSKLDNYFKTPPKKIRTIDDIFSASLDSCEPFDPNGFLSNNIDDIEFLSSLASKLESSIFDGIDIARRIYSNKWVLKNRLEDIRRVYFVPKSDLGEERLEPDRYKRGFAPAVKLLHEVVFRLYGIDSDAAKIFITRWRDSDYAIFFRLWASLSKKEGITSSEDVGKFLIAISDEKFWKVTQYPEIAELRVCRFSDLTNDHKIMIGNRILKTPPYRFWPRKTGKERIQGFRIYSSLRELKRLEIGGWPLEGRYLKWFEKNINQYEEIQEMDKIDFGFIGQSKAQVIPANPDTKYDSLKNDARLNALNSALNSSSRNWDDDPAERATDWIRIYENQVKVIQDFKESSDHGYNYTTLWESLLMAHSLNVDRNKSQPNLEGVDEIRVLISILDSFPEDKLKDCVNGATRWVQSWYHVFKDTFTKKTKTDFYKLWIKFWPVSIEVTDKEYKGDSEEVDTPIEEIIGEEKADRVDTLNTPVGRMVYLFMEMCPNLDKNKLPFGGRSFLRRIRDLIIVKTQLSSQSGLIARHILIESLGYFLAADNQWAKINLIQPLKNDTSDSKALWRAIARNTQYKNVIEVIGDQMSHRILDENLDRNTRESLLFSLLVEYLGALYSKREPAINSIDIQQTLRSVNSEIRAHGAYASYRFVSELSKSTHDEQNRVTPEKLYEVVMKPFLENVWPQEIYLSTPKISEHFSKIPASSGKAFAKAVKSIERFLMPFECWSMHDYGLDFDGVENEKKSVISNKTSARALLHLLDLTIGTEEGAVLPYDLSNALEYIGKIELELKNDPVFKRLETNTR
;
A
#
# COMPACT_ATOMS: atom_id res chain seq x y z
N MET A 1 -24.46 -16.29 20.44
CA MET A 1 -24.89 -15.93 19.07
C MET A 1 -26.40 -15.68 19.01
N ASP A 2 -27.26 -16.53 19.60
CA ASP A 2 -28.72 -16.28 19.65
C ASP A 2 -29.14 -15.01 20.42
N LEU A 3 -28.30 -14.51 21.34
CA LEU A 3 -28.53 -13.23 22.02
C LEU A 3 -28.26 -12.00 21.13
N LEU A 4 -27.43 -12.12 20.08
CA LEU A 4 -27.11 -11.00 19.17
C LEU A 4 -28.20 -10.81 18.11
N SER A 5 -28.84 -11.89 17.66
CA SER A 5 -29.92 -11.84 16.66
C SER A 5 -31.22 -11.24 17.20
N GLN A 6 -31.44 -11.29 18.52
CA GLN A 6 -32.60 -10.68 19.18
C GLN A 6 -32.53 -9.14 19.21
N ASN A 7 -31.32 -8.57 19.20
CA ASN A 7 -31.07 -7.11 19.23
C ASN A 7 -30.95 -6.45 17.85
N PHE A 8 -31.16 -7.19 16.75
CA PHE A 8 -31.19 -6.56 15.42
C PHE A 8 -32.44 -5.71 15.24
N ASP A 9 -32.25 -4.52 14.66
CA ASP A 9 -33.33 -3.70 14.13
C ASP A 9 -34.04 -4.40 12.96
N GLU A 10 -35.19 -3.88 12.56
CA GLU A 10 -36.03 -4.48 11.51
C GLU A 10 -35.28 -4.63 10.17
N ARG A 11 -34.41 -3.66 9.85
CA ARG A 11 -33.58 -3.68 8.64
C ARG A 11 -32.58 -4.84 8.68
N ASN A 12 -31.84 -5.02 9.77
CA ASN A 12 -30.87 -6.11 9.91
C ASN A 12 -31.54 -7.49 9.94
N ARG A 13 -32.75 -7.61 10.50
CA ARG A 13 -33.53 -8.85 10.44
C ARG A 13 -33.94 -9.22 9.01
N ASN A 14 -34.35 -8.23 8.21
CA ASN A 14 -34.67 -8.43 6.81
C ASN A 14 -33.43 -8.82 5.99
N VAL A 15 -32.30 -8.12 6.18
CA VAL A 15 -31.01 -8.46 5.55
C VAL A 15 -30.61 -9.90 5.89
N LEU A 16 -30.66 -10.28 7.18
CA LEU A 16 -30.34 -11.63 7.62
C LEU A 16 -31.21 -12.68 6.90
N LYS A 17 -32.54 -12.46 6.81
CA LYS A 17 -33.45 -13.39 6.13
C LYS A 17 -33.14 -13.52 4.63
N ILE A 18 -32.94 -12.40 3.95
CA ILE A 18 -32.62 -12.38 2.51
C ILE A 18 -31.29 -13.08 2.25
N THR A 19 -30.25 -12.77 3.04
CA THR A 19 -28.94 -13.42 2.93
C THR A 19 -29.03 -14.92 3.20
N THR A 20 -29.79 -15.36 4.23
CA THR A 20 -30.00 -16.78 4.51
C THR A 20 -30.67 -17.50 3.34
N THR A 21 -31.71 -16.92 2.73
CA THR A 21 -32.38 -17.53 1.57
C THR A 21 -31.47 -17.56 0.34
N PHE A 22 -30.68 -16.53 0.11
CA PHE A 22 -29.78 -16.46 -1.04
C PHE A 22 -28.65 -17.50 -0.97
N PHE A 23 -28.06 -17.72 0.21
CA PHE A 23 -26.91 -18.61 0.36
C PHE A 23 -27.28 -20.07 0.65
N SER A 24 -28.54 -20.41 0.92
CA SER A 24 -28.93 -21.77 1.35
C SER A 24 -28.54 -22.88 0.37
N THR A 25 -28.34 -22.58 -0.92
CA THR A 25 -27.92 -23.54 -1.95
C THR A 25 -26.61 -23.16 -2.65
N ARG A 26 -25.89 -22.14 -2.16
CA ARG A 26 -24.79 -21.48 -2.90
C ARG A 26 -23.45 -21.47 -2.16
N LEU A 27 -23.33 -22.23 -1.07
CA LEU A 27 -22.10 -22.27 -0.25
C LEU A 27 -20.92 -22.94 -0.98
N GLU A 28 -21.15 -23.63 -2.10
CA GLU A 28 -20.12 -24.26 -2.94
C GLU A 28 -19.86 -23.50 -4.25
N GLU A 29 -20.15 -22.20 -4.29
CA GLU A 29 -19.88 -21.35 -5.44
C GLU A 29 -18.75 -20.36 -5.15
N LYS A 30 -17.79 -20.21 -6.07
CA LYS A 30 -16.67 -19.26 -5.93
C LYS A 30 -17.16 -17.81 -5.75
N LYS A 31 -18.23 -17.43 -6.46
CA LYS A 31 -18.85 -16.09 -6.36
C LYS A 31 -19.33 -15.80 -4.93
N SER A 32 -19.73 -16.81 -4.16
CA SER A 32 -20.15 -16.66 -2.76
C SER A 32 -18.99 -16.26 -1.85
N PHE A 33 -17.80 -16.83 -2.09
CA PHE A 33 -16.58 -16.44 -1.37
C PHE A 33 -16.11 -15.05 -1.78
N ASP A 34 -16.13 -14.73 -3.07
CA ASP A 34 -15.80 -13.38 -3.53
C ASP A 34 -16.75 -12.34 -2.93
N TRP A 35 -18.05 -12.64 -2.81
CA TRP A 35 -18.98 -11.76 -2.12
C TRP A 35 -18.65 -11.62 -0.62
N ALA A 36 -18.46 -12.73 0.08
CA ALA A 36 -18.17 -12.75 1.52
C ALA A 36 -16.87 -12.00 1.87
N LEU A 37 -15.84 -12.11 1.01
CA LEU A 37 -14.58 -11.37 1.15
C LEU A 37 -14.70 -9.87 0.86
N GLY A 38 -15.84 -9.42 0.31
CA GLY A 38 -16.17 -8.00 0.13
C GLY A 38 -16.92 -7.39 1.30
N LEU A 39 -17.36 -8.18 2.29
CA LEU A 39 -18.11 -7.67 3.43
C LEU A 39 -17.23 -6.80 4.33
N SER A 40 -17.77 -5.65 4.70
CA SER A 40 -17.17 -4.72 5.65
C SER A 40 -17.32 -5.22 7.09
N LEU A 41 -16.81 -4.44 8.04
CA LEU A 41 -16.93 -4.74 9.46
C LEU A 41 -18.37 -4.58 9.96
N ASN A 42 -19.16 -3.71 9.33
CA ASN A 42 -20.51 -3.34 9.75
C ASN A 42 -21.58 -4.30 9.22
N ASP A 43 -21.23 -5.23 8.33
CA ASP A 43 -22.13 -6.23 7.74
C ASP A 43 -22.41 -7.41 8.67
N ILE A 44 -22.77 -7.11 9.93
CA ILE A 44 -22.95 -8.09 11.00
C ILE A 44 -24.11 -9.04 10.66
N ALA A 45 -25.21 -8.53 10.09
CA ALA A 45 -26.37 -9.33 9.72
C ALA A 45 -26.02 -10.38 8.66
N GLN A 46 -25.26 -10.00 7.63
CA GLN A 46 -24.81 -10.86 6.53
C GLN A 46 -23.84 -11.93 7.02
N LYS A 47 -22.85 -11.55 7.82
CA LYS A 47 -21.91 -12.50 8.45
C LYS A 47 -22.65 -13.50 9.33
N THR A 48 -23.59 -13.01 10.15
CA THR A 48 -24.40 -13.85 11.04
C THR A 48 -25.27 -14.83 10.24
N ALA A 49 -25.85 -14.40 9.12
CA ALA A 49 -26.64 -15.26 8.23
C ALA A 49 -25.81 -16.43 7.66
N ILE A 50 -24.58 -16.14 7.20
CA ILE A 50 -23.66 -17.16 6.68
C ILE A 50 -23.22 -18.12 7.80
N LEU A 51 -22.78 -17.60 8.94
CA LEU A 51 -22.34 -18.44 10.06
C LEU A 51 -23.46 -19.39 10.51
N ARG A 52 -24.71 -18.91 10.58
CA ARG A 52 -25.87 -19.75 10.88
C ARG A 52 -26.11 -20.84 9.84
N LEU A 53 -25.97 -20.52 8.55
CA LEU A 53 -26.10 -21.51 7.47
C LEU A 53 -24.99 -22.57 7.53
N LEU A 54 -23.77 -22.17 7.87
CA LEU A 54 -22.63 -23.07 8.04
C LEU A 54 -22.86 -24.02 9.22
N ASP A 55 -23.36 -23.52 10.35
CA ASP A 55 -23.67 -24.37 11.51
C ASP A 55 -24.80 -25.37 11.22
N LEU A 56 -25.78 -24.99 10.41
CA LEU A 56 -26.92 -25.85 10.05
C LEU A 56 -26.64 -26.86 8.93
N ASN A 57 -25.67 -26.59 8.06
CA ASN A 57 -25.42 -27.39 6.84
C ASN A 57 -23.97 -27.84 6.69
N ALA A 58 -23.15 -27.80 7.74
CA ALA A 58 -21.74 -28.21 7.67
C ALA A 58 -21.55 -29.63 7.10
N ASP A 59 -22.49 -30.53 7.36
CA ASP A 59 -22.51 -31.92 6.88
C ASP A 59 -22.81 -32.06 5.37
N LYS A 60 -23.35 -31.01 4.74
CA LYS A 60 -23.76 -31.00 3.32
C LYS A 60 -22.78 -30.27 2.41
N ILE A 61 -21.76 -29.62 2.95
CA ILE A 61 -20.76 -28.85 2.20
C ILE A 61 -19.52 -29.73 1.99
N GLY A 62 -19.15 -29.96 0.73
CA GLY A 62 -17.96 -30.72 0.35
C GLY A 62 -16.65 -29.94 0.50
N GLU A 63 -15.54 -30.68 0.52
CA GLU A 63 -14.20 -30.09 0.46
C GLU A 63 -13.83 -29.67 -0.99
N PRO A 64 -13.09 -28.55 -1.19
CA PRO A 64 -12.42 -27.70 -0.19
C PRO A 64 -13.29 -26.55 0.38
N TRP A 65 -14.58 -26.50 0.06
CA TRP A 65 -15.46 -25.36 0.36
C TRP A 65 -15.73 -25.19 1.85
N LEU A 66 -15.97 -26.28 2.57
CA LEU A 66 -16.20 -26.23 4.03
C LEU A 66 -14.99 -25.64 4.74
N THR A 67 -13.79 -26.15 4.44
CA THR A 67 -12.55 -25.60 5.01
C THR A 67 -12.39 -24.12 4.66
N ALA A 68 -12.65 -23.72 3.41
CA ALA A 68 -12.56 -22.33 3.00
C ALA A 68 -13.51 -21.40 3.80
N TRP A 69 -14.73 -21.85 4.11
CA TRP A 69 -15.66 -21.08 4.93
C TRP A 69 -15.21 -20.95 6.39
N ARG A 70 -14.67 -22.03 6.98
CA ARG A 70 -14.12 -22.00 8.33
C ARG A 70 -12.94 -21.03 8.46
N LEU A 71 -12.15 -20.87 7.40
CA LEU A 71 -11.06 -19.89 7.37
C LEU A 71 -11.60 -18.44 7.31
N ILE A 72 -12.67 -18.18 6.55
CA ILE A 72 -13.34 -16.86 6.52
C ILE A 72 -13.97 -16.54 7.88
N GLU A 73 -14.64 -17.50 8.50
CA GLU A 73 -15.16 -17.38 9.87
C GLU A 73 -14.06 -16.98 10.85
N GLU A 74 -12.91 -17.66 10.80
CA GLU A 74 -11.76 -17.33 11.63
C GLU A 74 -11.22 -15.92 11.36
N GLU A 75 -11.20 -15.47 10.10
CA GLU A 75 -10.82 -14.10 9.78
C GLU A 75 -11.81 -13.06 10.31
N TRP A 76 -13.12 -13.33 10.24
CA TRP A 76 -14.15 -12.45 10.79
C TRP A 76 -14.15 -12.39 12.32
N SER A 77 -13.71 -13.46 12.98
CA SER A 77 -13.63 -13.54 14.44
C SER A 77 -12.55 -12.65 15.06
N LYS A 78 -11.64 -12.10 14.24
CA LYS A 78 -10.62 -11.17 14.70
C LYS A 78 -11.27 -9.90 15.24
N LYS A 79 -10.92 -9.54 16.49
CA LYS A 79 -11.17 -8.18 16.98
C LYS A 79 -10.47 -7.18 16.05
N VAL A 80 -11.24 -6.21 15.57
CA VAL A 80 -10.77 -5.16 14.68
C VAL A 80 -10.08 -4.10 15.54
N ASP A 81 -8.76 -4.05 15.52
CA ASP A 81 -8.06 -2.80 15.77
C ASP A 81 -7.96 -2.06 14.43
N ASN A 82 -8.82 -1.05 14.29
CA ASN A 82 -8.76 -0.04 13.24
C ASN A 82 -7.73 1.06 13.56
N GLN A 83 -6.90 0.86 14.58
CA GLN A 83 -5.81 1.77 14.90
C GLN A 83 -4.59 1.48 14.01
N ASP A 84 -3.86 2.54 13.69
CA ASP A 84 -2.53 2.44 13.13
C ASP A 84 -1.71 1.54 14.09
N ARG A 85 -1.35 0.33 13.66
CA ARG A 85 -0.65 -0.66 14.52
C ARG A 85 0.66 -0.12 15.12
N SER A 86 1.16 1.00 14.59
CA SER A 86 2.25 1.76 15.21
C SER A 86 1.82 2.42 16.53
N LEU A 87 0.60 3.00 16.61
CA LEU A 87 -0.01 3.55 17.81
C LEU A 87 -0.20 2.46 18.88
N ASP A 88 -0.74 1.29 18.52
CA ASP A 88 -0.91 0.16 19.45
C ASP A 88 0.44 -0.24 20.08
N ARG A 89 1.50 -0.31 19.26
CA ARG A 89 2.85 -0.60 19.73
C ARG A 89 3.37 0.48 20.69
N HIS A 90 3.17 1.76 20.37
CA HIS A 90 3.59 2.86 21.23
C HIS A 90 2.85 2.85 22.58
N VAL A 91 1.55 2.54 22.57
CA VAL A 91 0.72 2.39 23.79
C VAL A 91 1.23 1.24 24.65
N LEU A 92 1.45 0.05 24.08
CA LEU A 92 1.97 -1.11 24.82
C LEU A 92 3.37 -0.86 25.39
N HIS A 93 4.27 -0.28 24.60
CA HIS A 93 5.60 0.10 25.07
C HIS A 93 5.56 1.13 26.21
N ARG A 94 4.64 2.11 26.14
CA ARG A 94 4.45 3.08 27.23
C ARG A 94 3.95 2.40 28.51
N ARG A 95 3.02 1.45 28.41
CA ARG A 95 2.50 0.68 29.56
C ARG A 95 3.61 -0.15 30.22
N LEU A 96 4.45 -0.82 29.42
CA LEU A 96 5.65 -1.52 29.89
C LEU A 96 6.61 -0.56 30.63
N ARG A 97 6.87 0.63 30.06
CA ARG A 97 7.72 1.65 30.71
C ARG A 97 7.15 2.20 32.02
N LYS A 98 5.83 2.26 32.15
CA LYS A 98 5.14 2.63 33.40
C LYS A 98 5.18 1.51 34.45
N GLY A 99 5.80 0.37 34.15
CA GLY A 99 5.95 -0.77 35.06
C GLY A 99 4.75 -1.70 35.10
N GLU A 100 3.82 -1.61 34.14
CA GLU A 100 2.69 -2.52 34.07
C GLU A 100 3.15 -3.93 33.64
N LYS A 101 2.65 -4.95 34.36
CA LYS A 101 3.00 -6.36 34.14
C LYS A 101 1.77 -7.29 34.24
N THR A 102 0.60 -6.77 33.85
CA THR A 102 -0.66 -7.49 34.01
C THR A 102 -0.85 -8.55 32.93
N GLY A 103 -1.67 -9.57 33.21
CA GLY A 103 -2.08 -10.55 32.20
C GLY A 103 -2.84 -9.94 31.01
N SER A 104 -3.48 -8.77 31.20
CA SER A 104 -4.10 -7.97 30.15
C SER A 104 -3.07 -7.42 29.17
N LEU A 105 -1.97 -6.86 29.68
CA LEU A 105 -0.86 -6.39 28.87
C LEU A 105 -0.25 -7.53 28.05
N VAL A 106 0.00 -8.69 28.68
CA VAL A 106 0.47 -9.89 27.95
C VAL A 106 -0.49 -10.22 26.81
N LYS A 107 -1.81 -10.25 27.06
CA LYS A 107 -2.81 -10.56 26.02
C LYS A 107 -2.73 -9.59 24.83
N GLN A 108 -2.59 -8.29 25.07
CA GLN A 108 -2.50 -7.29 24.01
C GLN A 108 -1.19 -7.38 23.22
N ILE A 109 -0.07 -7.67 23.89
CA ILE A 109 1.21 -7.94 23.21
C ILE A 109 1.06 -9.14 22.27
N ILE A 110 0.44 -10.22 22.74
CA ILE A 110 0.16 -11.41 21.92
C ILE A 110 -0.75 -11.04 20.74
N GLU A 111 -1.85 -10.32 20.98
CA GLU A 111 -2.76 -9.89 19.92
C GLU A 111 -2.07 -9.08 18.80
N LEU A 112 -1.07 -8.28 19.13
CA LEU A 112 -0.27 -7.49 18.18
C LEU A 112 0.66 -8.36 17.31
N VAL A 113 1.35 -9.34 17.91
CA VAL A 113 2.44 -10.08 17.24
C VAL A 113 2.03 -11.44 16.69
N SER A 114 0.92 -12.01 17.15
CA SER A 114 0.52 -13.36 16.78
C SER A 114 0.30 -13.53 15.27
N PRO A 115 0.77 -14.63 14.67
CA PRO A 115 0.44 -14.99 13.30
C PRO A 115 -1.05 -15.30 13.18
N LYS A 116 -1.77 -14.53 12.37
CA LYS A 116 -3.21 -14.66 12.14
C LYS A 116 -3.50 -14.91 10.67
N ILE A 117 -4.50 -15.71 10.35
CA ILE A 117 -4.90 -15.96 8.96
C ILE A 117 -5.33 -14.68 8.27
N LYS A 118 -4.92 -14.41 7.03
CA LYS A 118 -5.41 -13.30 6.21
C LYS A 118 -5.85 -13.83 4.87
N ILE A 119 -7.09 -13.52 4.48
CA ILE A 119 -7.66 -13.97 3.22
C ILE A 119 -7.89 -12.77 2.31
N LYS A 120 -7.58 -12.97 1.03
CA LYS A 120 -7.79 -11.98 -0.01
C LYS A 120 -8.30 -12.65 -1.27
N LYS A 121 -9.11 -11.92 -2.03
CA LYS A 121 -9.39 -12.27 -3.43
C LYS A 121 -8.07 -12.32 -4.21
N HIS A 122 -8.01 -13.19 -5.22
CA HIS A 122 -6.89 -13.19 -6.16
C HIS A 122 -6.75 -11.81 -6.83
N SER A 123 -5.53 -11.31 -6.88
CA SER A 123 -5.21 -10.07 -7.60
C SER A 123 -5.17 -10.31 -9.11
N LYS A 124 -5.22 -9.23 -9.91
CA LYS A 124 -5.00 -9.32 -11.37
C LYS A 124 -3.63 -9.94 -11.70
N LEU A 125 -2.61 -9.67 -10.88
CA LEU A 125 -1.28 -10.28 -10.97
C LEU A 125 -1.32 -11.79 -10.69
N ASP A 126 -2.05 -12.23 -9.66
CA ASP A 126 -2.17 -13.67 -9.36
C ASP A 126 -2.82 -14.43 -10.54
N ASN A 127 -3.82 -13.83 -11.17
CA ASN A 127 -4.49 -14.39 -12.35
C ASN A 127 -3.62 -14.31 -13.63
N TYR A 128 -2.69 -13.34 -13.72
CA TYR A 128 -1.75 -13.24 -14.84
C TYR A 128 -0.76 -14.41 -14.84
N PHE A 129 -0.33 -14.86 -13.66
CA PHE A 129 0.61 -15.99 -13.52
C PHE A 129 -0.06 -17.35 -13.35
N LYS A 130 -1.37 -17.41 -13.09
CA LYS A 130 -2.14 -18.65 -12.91
C LYS A 130 -3.40 -18.65 -13.77
N THR A 131 -3.52 -19.62 -14.67
CA THR A 131 -4.78 -19.90 -15.35
C THR A 131 -5.78 -20.49 -14.35
N PRO A 132 -7.00 -19.95 -14.21
CA PRO A 132 -7.97 -20.49 -13.26
C PRO A 132 -8.31 -21.96 -13.62
N PRO A 133 -8.30 -22.88 -12.64
CA PRO A 133 -8.54 -24.28 -12.91
C PRO A 133 -10.01 -24.53 -13.28
N LYS A 134 -10.26 -25.44 -14.24
CA LYS A 134 -11.62 -25.84 -14.64
C LYS A 134 -12.44 -26.49 -13.51
N LYS A 135 -11.77 -27.03 -12.48
CA LYS A 135 -12.40 -27.64 -11.30
C LYS A 135 -11.62 -27.25 -10.05
N ILE A 136 -12.33 -26.71 -9.06
CA ILE A 136 -11.78 -26.33 -7.75
C ILE A 136 -11.46 -27.60 -6.97
N ARG A 137 -10.22 -27.71 -6.49
CA ARG A 137 -9.73 -28.88 -5.73
C ARG A 137 -9.00 -28.48 -4.45
N THR A 138 -8.52 -27.24 -4.38
CA THR A 138 -7.76 -26.72 -3.25
C THR A 138 -8.29 -25.36 -2.81
N ILE A 139 -7.94 -24.95 -1.59
CA ILE A 139 -8.30 -23.62 -1.06
C ILE A 139 -7.68 -22.51 -1.92
N ASP A 140 -6.47 -22.72 -2.44
CA ASP A 140 -5.75 -21.77 -3.32
C ASP A 140 -6.45 -21.56 -4.68
N ASP A 141 -7.42 -22.40 -5.04
CA ASP A 141 -8.26 -22.18 -6.23
C ASP A 141 -9.42 -21.19 -5.95
N ILE A 142 -9.83 -21.09 -4.68
CA ILE A 142 -10.94 -20.25 -4.20
C ILE A 142 -10.42 -18.84 -3.92
N PHE A 143 -9.42 -18.68 -3.05
CA PHE A 143 -8.86 -17.40 -2.64
C PHE A 143 -7.37 -17.50 -2.22
N SER A 144 -6.71 -16.35 -2.07
CA SER A 144 -5.36 -16.29 -1.52
C SER A 144 -5.41 -16.23 0.01
N ALA A 145 -4.83 -17.22 0.67
CA ALA A 145 -4.67 -17.24 2.12
C ALA A 145 -3.19 -17.14 2.53
N SER A 146 -2.93 -16.35 3.57
CA SER A 146 -1.59 -16.13 4.12
C SER A 146 -1.65 -15.92 5.63
N LEU A 147 -0.48 -15.86 6.28
CA LEU A 147 -0.38 -15.41 7.66
C LEU A 147 0.04 -13.94 7.69
N ASP A 148 -0.61 -13.17 8.56
CA ASP A 148 -0.36 -11.75 8.78
C ASP A 148 -0.18 -11.48 10.28
N SER A 149 0.54 -10.41 10.59
CA SER A 149 0.75 -9.87 11.94
C SER A 149 1.28 -8.44 11.81
N CYS A 150 1.77 -7.82 12.89
CA CYS A 150 2.48 -6.55 12.77
C CYS A 150 3.78 -6.69 11.97
N GLU A 151 4.40 -5.57 11.60
CA GLU A 151 5.76 -5.61 11.07
C GLU A 151 6.75 -5.91 12.21
N PRO A 152 7.84 -6.67 11.96
CA PRO A 152 8.88 -6.88 12.96
C PRO A 152 9.42 -5.56 13.49
N PHE A 153 9.73 -5.54 14.78
CA PHE A 153 10.24 -4.39 15.49
C PHE A 153 11.35 -4.83 16.42
N ASP A 154 12.17 -3.86 16.84
CA ASP A 154 13.25 -4.12 17.78
C ASP A 154 12.69 -4.54 19.14
N PRO A 155 12.82 -5.81 19.54
CA PRO A 155 12.30 -6.29 20.81
C PRO A 155 13.03 -5.66 22.00
N ASN A 156 14.29 -5.25 21.85
CA ASN A 156 15.06 -4.61 22.92
C ASN A 156 14.53 -3.20 23.21
N GLY A 157 14.28 -2.43 22.15
CA GLY A 157 13.60 -1.14 22.26
C GLY A 157 12.20 -1.26 22.88
N PHE A 158 11.50 -2.37 22.62
CA PHE A 158 10.14 -2.61 23.12
C PHE A 158 10.09 -3.13 24.56
N LEU A 159 10.95 -4.07 24.94
CA LEU A 159 10.93 -4.69 26.26
C LEU A 159 11.62 -3.86 27.35
N SER A 160 12.32 -2.77 27.02
CA SER A 160 13.09 -1.94 27.96
C SER A 160 14.12 -2.73 28.80
N ASN A 161 15.33 -2.22 28.98
CA ASN A 161 16.38 -2.95 29.73
C ASN A 161 16.10 -3.19 31.24
N ASN A 162 14.92 -2.82 31.76
CA ASN A 162 14.60 -2.83 33.19
C ASN A 162 13.44 -3.79 33.59
N ILE A 163 12.93 -4.64 32.69
CA ILE A 163 11.89 -5.63 33.04
C ILE A 163 12.55 -6.91 33.58
N ASP A 164 12.66 -7.03 34.89
CA ASP A 164 13.33 -8.18 35.54
C ASP A 164 12.35 -9.14 36.24
N ASP A 165 11.07 -9.06 35.85
CA ASP A 165 9.99 -9.83 36.45
C ASP A 165 9.87 -11.23 35.82
N ILE A 166 10.30 -12.24 36.58
CA ILE A 166 10.38 -13.63 36.14
C ILE A 166 9.00 -14.19 35.76
N GLU A 167 7.96 -13.91 36.54
CA GLU A 167 6.61 -14.42 36.30
C GLU A 167 6.01 -13.80 35.03
N PHE A 168 6.17 -12.50 34.85
CA PHE A 168 5.72 -11.80 33.65
C PHE A 168 6.42 -12.32 32.39
N LEU A 169 7.75 -12.42 32.42
CA LEU A 169 8.54 -12.90 31.27
C LEU A 169 8.21 -14.37 30.94
N SER A 170 8.06 -15.22 31.95
CA SER A 170 7.67 -16.62 31.77
C SER A 170 6.26 -16.74 31.17
N SER A 171 5.31 -15.95 31.66
CA SER A 171 3.93 -15.91 31.12
C SER A 171 3.90 -15.44 29.67
N LEU A 172 4.67 -14.39 29.35
CA LEU A 172 4.79 -13.87 27.99
C LEU A 172 5.44 -14.89 27.05
N ALA A 173 6.54 -15.55 27.48
CA ALA A 173 7.21 -16.59 26.72
C ALA A 173 6.26 -17.77 26.39
N SER A 174 5.53 -18.29 27.39
CA SER A 174 4.56 -19.36 27.19
C SER A 174 3.46 -19.00 26.19
N LYS A 175 2.91 -17.77 26.27
CA LYS A 175 1.86 -17.35 25.33
C LYS A 175 2.40 -17.08 23.92
N LEU A 176 3.62 -16.55 23.80
CA LEU A 176 4.27 -16.37 22.51
C LEU A 176 4.53 -17.71 21.83
N GLU A 177 5.09 -18.67 22.58
CA GLU A 177 5.30 -20.05 22.13
C GLU A 177 3.98 -20.68 21.65
N SER A 178 2.91 -20.59 22.45
CA SER A 178 1.57 -21.07 22.06
C SER A 178 1.08 -20.43 20.77
N SER A 179 1.22 -19.10 20.63
CA SER A 179 0.76 -18.40 19.44
C SER A 179 1.53 -18.79 18.16
N ILE A 180 2.79 -19.21 18.29
CA ILE A 180 3.56 -19.73 17.16
C ILE A 180 3.05 -21.11 16.76
N PHE A 181 2.72 -21.99 17.72
CA PHE A 181 2.07 -23.27 17.43
C PHE A 181 0.71 -23.07 16.75
N ASP A 182 -0.12 -22.16 17.25
CA ASP A 182 -1.41 -21.83 16.63
C ASP A 182 -1.22 -21.36 15.18
N GLY A 183 -0.22 -20.51 14.94
CA GLY A 183 0.17 -20.08 13.60
C GLY A 183 0.60 -21.22 12.67
N ILE A 184 1.35 -22.20 13.20
CA ILE A 184 1.78 -23.39 12.44
C ILE A 184 0.56 -24.24 12.06
N ASP A 185 -0.41 -24.39 12.95
CA ASP A 185 -1.62 -25.13 12.69
C ASP A 185 -2.54 -24.40 11.68
N ILE A 186 -2.61 -23.07 11.74
CA ILE A 186 -3.21 -22.27 10.66
C ILE A 186 -2.48 -22.52 9.32
N ALA A 187 -1.14 -22.46 9.31
CA ALA A 187 -0.33 -22.66 8.11
C ALA A 187 -0.60 -24.02 7.45
N ARG A 188 -0.73 -25.08 8.26
CA ARG A 188 -1.06 -26.43 7.80
C ARG A 188 -2.44 -26.52 7.13
N ARG A 189 -3.42 -25.76 7.62
CA ARG A 189 -4.76 -25.71 7.04
C ARG A 189 -4.77 -24.99 5.69
N ILE A 190 -4.01 -23.90 5.54
CA ILE A 190 -3.99 -23.11 4.30
C ILE A 190 -3.04 -23.65 3.22
N TYR A 191 -1.97 -24.36 3.59
CA TYR A 191 -0.96 -24.87 2.65
C TYR A 191 -1.03 -26.38 2.49
N SER A 192 -1.86 -26.85 1.54
CA SER A 192 -2.01 -28.27 1.21
C SER A 192 -0.72 -28.91 0.66
N ASN A 193 0.15 -28.11 0.03
CA ASN A 193 1.43 -28.58 -0.49
C ASN A 193 2.51 -28.54 0.61
N LYS A 194 3.01 -29.71 1.01
CA LYS A 194 4.07 -29.85 2.03
C LYS A 194 5.33 -29.03 1.72
N TRP A 195 5.69 -28.87 0.45
CA TRP A 195 6.83 -28.04 0.04
C TRP A 195 6.55 -26.55 0.26
N VAL A 196 5.35 -26.08 -0.08
CA VAL A 196 4.93 -24.69 0.16
C VAL A 196 4.87 -24.41 1.66
N LEU A 197 4.25 -25.30 2.43
CA LEU A 197 4.20 -25.22 3.89
C LEU A 197 5.62 -25.13 4.48
N LYS A 198 6.51 -26.05 4.10
CA LYS A 198 7.91 -26.05 4.56
C LYS A 198 8.60 -24.72 4.24
N ASN A 199 8.51 -24.24 3.00
CA ASN A 199 9.13 -22.98 2.61
C ASN A 199 8.55 -21.77 3.35
N ARG A 200 7.24 -21.74 3.64
CA ARG A 200 6.60 -20.63 4.37
C ARG A 200 6.96 -20.62 5.84
N LEU A 201 7.07 -21.79 6.47
CA LEU A 201 7.53 -21.93 7.86
C LEU A 201 9.03 -21.61 7.99
N GLU A 202 9.81 -21.85 6.94
CA GLU A 202 11.26 -21.56 6.89
C GLU A 202 11.59 -20.16 6.34
N ASP A 203 10.58 -19.35 5.96
CA ASP A 203 10.76 -18.03 5.33
C ASP A 203 11.22 -16.91 6.28
N ILE A 204 11.41 -17.23 7.57
CA ILE A 204 12.03 -16.34 8.55
C ILE A 204 13.54 -16.38 8.34
N ARG A 205 14.15 -15.24 7.98
CA ARG A 205 15.58 -15.17 7.64
C ARG A 205 16.46 -15.23 8.88
N ARG A 206 16.03 -14.63 10.00
CA ARG A 206 16.64 -14.79 11.34
C ARG A 206 15.58 -14.96 12.41
N VAL A 207 15.76 -15.94 13.29
CA VAL A 207 14.83 -16.12 14.43
C VAL A 207 15.02 -15.08 15.54
N TYR A 208 16.13 -14.34 15.51
CA TYR A 208 16.41 -13.20 16.38
C TYR A 208 16.35 -11.89 15.60
N PHE A 209 16.23 -10.77 16.31
CA PHE A 209 16.28 -9.44 15.71
C PHE A 209 17.73 -9.02 15.50
N VAL A 210 18.08 -8.51 14.31
CA VAL A 210 19.44 -8.03 14.02
C VAL A 210 19.45 -6.49 14.07
N PRO A 211 20.10 -5.87 15.07
CA PRO A 211 20.19 -4.42 15.18
C PRO A 211 20.88 -3.77 14.00
N LYS A 212 20.54 -2.51 13.71
CA LYS A 212 21.18 -1.74 12.64
C LYS A 212 22.69 -1.57 12.86
N SER A 213 23.14 -1.49 14.11
CA SER A 213 24.56 -1.42 14.48
C SER A 213 25.39 -2.57 13.91
N ASP A 214 24.80 -3.77 13.87
CA ASP A 214 25.52 -5.00 13.54
C ASP A 214 25.55 -5.26 12.02
N LEU A 215 24.62 -4.62 11.29
CA LEU A 215 24.43 -4.77 9.86
C LEU A 215 25.22 -3.73 9.03
N GLY A 216 25.56 -2.58 9.61
CA GLY A 216 26.16 -1.43 8.91
C GLY A 216 25.13 -0.44 8.36
N GLU A 217 25.55 0.79 8.03
CA GLU A 217 24.63 1.93 7.77
C GLU A 217 23.59 1.68 6.66
N GLU A 218 23.93 0.89 5.64
CA GLU A 218 23.09 0.60 4.48
C GLU A 218 22.19 -0.65 4.60
N ARG A 219 22.36 -1.44 5.66
CA ARG A 219 21.63 -2.72 5.81
C ARG A 219 20.56 -2.60 6.90
N LEU A 220 19.37 -3.09 6.56
CA LEU A 220 18.22 -3.16 7.47
C LEU A 220 18.00 -4.58 7.94
N GLU A 221 17.20 -4.72 9.01
CA GLU A 221 16.78 -6.00 9.55
C GLU A 221 16.27 -6.94 8.43
N PRO A 222 16.80 -8.17 8.29
CA PRO A 222 16.53 -9.04 7.14
C PRO A 222 15.06 -9.35 6.89
N ASP A 223 14.26 -9.39 7.96
CA ASP A 223 12.83 -9.70 7.97
C ASP A 223 11.95 -8.45 8.12
N ARG A 224 12.47 -7.21 7.92
CA ARG A 224 11.73 -5.95 8.18
C ARG A 224 10.32 -5.90 7.59
N TYR A 225 10.11 -6.52 6.44
CA TYR A 225 8.81 -6.56 5.74
C TYR A 225 8.10 -7.92 5.83
N LYS A 226 8.61 -8.87 6.62
CA LYS A 226 8.03 -10.19 6.83
C LYS A 226 7.04 -10.14 7.98
N ARG A 227 5.75 -10.25 7.65
CA ARG A 227 4.66 -10.41 8.63
C ARG A 227 4.39 -11.90 8.90
N GLY A 228 3.41 -12.21 9.74
CA GLY A 228 3.10 -13.58 10.16
C GLY A 228 3.96 -13.97 11.37
N PHE A 229 4.84 -14.97 11.21
CA PHE A 229 5.61 -15.52 12.34
C PHE A 229 6.72 -14.60 12.86
N ALA A 230 7.35 -13.80 12.00
CA ALA A 230 8.60 -13.11 12.34
C ALA A 230 8.53 -12.23 13.60
N PRO A 231 7.49 -11.41 13.84
CA PRO A 231 7.39 -10.61 15.07
C PRO A 231 7.32 -11.48 16.34
N ALA A 232 6.44 -12.50 16.37
CA ALA A 232 6.28 -13.37 17.53
C ALA A 232 7.55 -14.18 17.82
N VAL A 233 8.21 -14.72 16.78
CA VAL A 233 9.44 -15.51 16.92
C VAL A 233 10.59 -14.66 17.45
N LYS A 234 10.79 -13.46 16.91
CA LYS A 234 11.87 -12.56 17.35
C LYS A 234 11.61 -12.04 18.77
N LEU A 235 10.36 -11.74 19.11
CA LEU A 235 10.00 -11.35 20.47
C LEU A 235 10.19 -12.52 21.46
N LEU A 236 9.79 -13.74 21.09
CA LEU A 236 10.02 -14.93 21.92
C LEU A 236 11.50 -15.17 22.19
N HIS A 237 12.34 -15.04 21.15
CA HIS A 237 13.79 -15.14 21.30
C HIS A 237 14.31 -14.15 22.36
N GLU A 238 13.92 -12.87 22.26
CA GLU A 238 14.38 -11.85 23.21
C GLU A 238 13.85 -12.08 24.62
N VAL A 239 12.56 -12.42 24.78
CA VAL A 239 11.97 -12.69 26.10
C VAL A 239 12.70 -13.84 26.80
N VAL A 240 12.98 -14.94 26.10
CA VAL A 240 13.68 -16.09 26.69
C VAL A 240 15.16 -15.81 26.91
N PHE A 241 15.81 -15.05 26.01
CA PHE A 241 17.19 -14.60 26.21
C PHE A 241 17.33 -13.73 27.47
N ARG A 242 16.39 -12.81 27.67
CA ARG A 242 16.33 -11.96 28.85
C ARG A 242 16.03 -12.75 30.12
N LEU A 243 15.04 -13.65 30.06
CA LEU A 243 14.71 -14.54 31.17
C LEU A 243 15.95 -15.33 31.61
N TYR A 244 16.76 -15.85 30.68
CA TYR A 244 18.00 -16.55 31.01
C TYR A 244 19.01 -15.67 31.77
N GLY A 245 19.06 -14.36 31.49
CA GLY A 245 19.92 -13.42 32.20
C GLY A 245 19.50 -13.18 33.67
N ILE A 246 18.25 -13.45 34.01
CA ILE A 246 17.65 -13.22 35.34
C ILE A 246 17.51 -14.54 36.10
N ASP A 247 16.91 -15.54 35.45
CA ASP A 247 16.66 -16.89 35.94
C ASP A 247 16.98 -17.92 34.84
N SER A 248 18.15 -18.53 34.97
CA SER A 248 18.63 -19.50 33.99
C SER A 248 17.78 -20.77 33.93
N ASP A 249 17.17 -21.17 35.06
CA ASP A 249 16.44 -22.43 35.15
C ASP A 249 15.06 -22.29 34.51
N ALA A 250 14.38 -21.16 34.73
CA ALA A 250 13.12 -20.83 34.06
C ALA A 250 13.29 -20.82 32.52
N ALA A 251 14.38 -20.22 32.02
CA ALA A 251 14.66 -20.19 30.58
C ALA A 251 15.00 -21.58 30.00
N LYS A 252 15.76 -22.41 30.73
CA LYS A 252 16.12 -23.77 30.28
C LYS A 252 14.91 -24.68 30.04
N ILE A 253 13.79 -24.47 30.75
CA ILE A 253 12.54 -25.20 30.52
C ILE A 253 12.04 -25.00 29.07
N PHE A 254 12.13 -23.79 28.52
CA PHE A 254 11.77 -23.52 27.13
C PHE A 254 12.81 -24.07 26.16
N ILE A 255 14.09 -23.77 26.41
CA ILE A 255 15.19 -24.11 25.50
C ILE A 255 15.29 -25.63 25.31
N THR A 256 15.16 -26.42 26.38
CA THR A 256 15.24 -27.88 26.29
C THR A 256 14.12 -28.45 25.41
N ARG A 257 12.89 -27.93 25.54
CA ARG A 257 11.74 -28.35 24.72
C ARG A 257 11.93 -28.04 23.24
N TRP A 258 12.60 -26.94 22.91
CA TRP A 258 12.84 -26.53 21.52
C TRP A 258 13.84 -27.40 20.78
N ARG A 259 14.77 -28.04 21.49
CA ARG A 259 15.78 -28.96 20.90
C ARG A 259 15.12 -30.12 20.17
N ASP A 260 14.07 -30.68 20.78
CA ASP A 260 13.41 -31.91 20.33
C ASP A 260 12.16 -31.64 19.47
N SER A 261 11.91 -30.38 19.12
CA SER A 261 10.76 -30.00 18.28
C SER A 261 10.94 -30.38 16.81
N ASP A 262 9.88 -30.93 16.22
CA ASP A 262 9.81 -31.22 14.77
C ASP A 262 9.75 -29.98 13.88
N TYR A 263 9.42 -28.81 14.44
CA TYR A 263 9.30 -27.56 13.69
C TYR A 263 10.61 -26.79 13.59
N ALA A 264 10.89 -26.30 12.38
CA ALA A 264 12.12 -25.60 12.07
C ALA A 264 12.36 -24.34 12.90
N ILE A 265 11.29 -23.62 13.22
CA ILE A 265 11.34 -22.37 14.00
C ILE A 265 11.95 -22.62 15.39
N PHE A 266 11.47 -23.63 16.12
CA PHE A 266 11.90 -23.87 17.50
C PHE A 266 13.34 -24.39 17.59
N PHE A 267 13.74 -25.35 16.77
CA PHE A 267 15.14 -25.80 16.85
C PHE A 267 16.12 -24.69 16.40
N ARG A 268 15.70 -23.77 15.51
CA ARG A 268 16.50 -22.59 15.16
C ARG A 268 16.59 -21.60 16.32
N LEU A 269 15.51 -21.40 17.08
CA LEU A 269 15.53 -20.64 18.34
C LEU A 269 16.50 -21.27 19.36
N TRP A 270 16.44 -22.60 19.53
CA TRP A 270 17.39 -23.34 20.35
C TRP A 270 18.84 -23.13 19.90
N ALA A 271 19.11 -23.23 18.60
CA ALA A 271 20.45 -23.05 18.05
C ALA A 271 20.96 -21.62 18.26
N SER A 272 20.10 -20.62 18.08
CA SER A 272 20.43 -19.22 18.34
C SER A 272 20.84 -18.96 19.79
N LEU A 273 20.05 -19.44 20.75
CA LEU A 273 20.36 -19.24 22.17
C LEU A 273 21.57 -20.07 22.62
N SER A 274 21.73 -21.29 22.11
CA SER A 274 22.85 -22.17 22.44
C SER A 274 24.22 -21.66 21.98
N LYS A 275 24.29 -20.55 21.23
CA LYS A 275 25.54 -19.84 20.92
C LYS A 275 26.28 -19.37 22.19
N LYS A 276 25.56 -19.16 23.30
CA LYS A 276 26.14 -18.74 24.59
C LYS A 276 26.56 -19.96 25.41
N GLU A 277 27.81 -19.98 25.88
CA GLU A 277 28.42 -21.14 26.55
C GLU A 277 27.65 -21.65 27.77
N GLY A 278 27.05 -20.75 28.57
CA GLY A 278 26.32 -21.11 29.78
C GLY A 278 24.93 -21.75 29.56
N ILE A 279 24.37 -21.67 28.35
CA ILE A 279 23.00 -22.17 28.07
C ILE A 279 22.99 -23.68 27.84
N THR A 280 23.92 -24.15 27.00
CA THR A 280 24.00 -25.56 26.57
C THR A 280 25.45 -26.02 26.68
N SER A 281 25.69 -27.22 27.23
CA SER A 281 27.02 -27.78 27.38
C SER A 281 27.73 -27.97 26.02
N SER A 282 29.05 -27.84 25.97
CA SER A 282 29.83 -28.06 24.74
C SER A 282 29.70 -29.49 24.22
N GLU A 283 29.52 -30.45 25.13
CA GLU A 283 29.25 -31.85 24.84
C GLU A 283 27.91 -32.03 24.08
N ASP A 284 26.84 -31.38 24.55
CA ASP A 284 25.53 -31.42 23.90
C ASP A 284 25.53 -30.75 22.53
N VAL A 285 26.21 -29.60 22.40
CA VAL A 285 26.36 -28.90 21.13
C VAL A 285 27.12 -29.77 20.13
N GLY A 286 28.22 -30.40 20.56
CA GLY A 286 29.01 -31.29 19.71
C GLY A 286 28.20 -32.49 19.21
N LYS A 287 27.49 -33.19 20.11
CA LYS A 287 26.58 -34.29 19.76
C LYS A 287 25.51 -33.84 18.75
N PHE A 288 24.90 -32.68 18.98
CA PHE A 288 23.91 -32.13 18.08
C PHE A 288 24.47 -31.87 16.67
N LEU A 289 25.58 -31.15 16.55
CA LEU A 289 26.17 -30.78 15.25
C LEU A 289 26.63 -32.00 14.44
N ILE A 290 26.99 -33.09 15.11
CA ILE A 290 27.29 -34.37 14.48
C ILE A 290 26.01 -35.07 14.00
N ALA A 291 24.97 -35.09 14.84
CA ALA A 291 23.73 -35.82 14.57
C ALA A 291 22.79 -35.15 13.55
N ILE A 292 22.87 -33.83 13.35
CA ILE A 292 21.97 -33.14 12.41
C ILE A 292 22.11 -33.66 10.97
N SER A 293 21.01 -33.59 10.20
CA SER A 293 21.00 -33.99 8.79
C SER A 293 21.89 -33.10 7.93
N ASP A 294 22.35 -33.62 6.77
CA ASP A 294 23.15 -32.83 5.83
C ASP A 294 22.42 -31.57 5.37
N GLU A 295 21.09 -31.66 5.19
CA GLU A 295 20.28 -30.51 4.78
C GLU A 295 20.39 -29.37 5.80
N LYS A 296 20.18 -29.68 7.09
CA LYS A 296 20.28 -28.71 8.18
C LYS A 296 21.70 -28.18 8.36
N PHE A 297 22.71 -29.03 8.18
CA PHE A 297 24.12 -28.67 8.35
C PHE A 297 24.62 -27.67 7.29
N TRP A 298 24.19 -27.85 6.03
CA TRP A 298 24.75 -27.14 4.87
C TRP A 298 23.88 -26.02 4.31
N LYS A 299 22.55 -26.07 4.46
CA LYS A 299 21.65 -25.04 3.93
C LYS A 299 21.60 -23.80 4.85
N VAL A 300 22.69 -23.03 4.85
CA VAL A 300 22.83 -21.82 5.66
C VAL A 300 21.80 -20.73 5.37
N THR A 301 21.15 -20.79 4.22
CA THR A 301 20.05 -19.88 3.87
C THR A 301 18.75 -20.21 4.61
N GLN A 302 18.53 -21.48 4.96
CA GLN A 302 17.36 -21.97 5.70
C GLN A 302 17.64 -22.09 7.21
N TYR A 303 18.88 -22.40 7.57
CA TYR A 303 19.30 -22.63 8.96
C TYR A 303 20.58 -21.84 9.33
N PRO A 304 20.57 -20.49 9.19
CA PRO A 304 21.75 -19.68 9.48
C PRO A 304 22.21 -19.82 10.94
N GLU A 305 21.28 -19.99 11.88
CA GLU A 305 21.59 -20.11 13.31
C GLU A 305 22.40 -21.39 13.64
N ILE A 306 22.28 -22.45 12.82
CA ILE A 306 23.13 -23.65 12.99
C ILE A 306 24.57 -23.34 12.57
N ALA A 307 24.77 -22.56 11.50
CA ALA A 307 26.09 -22.15 11.06
C ALA A 307 26.76 -21.21 12.08
N GLU A 308 25.99 -20.28 12.65
CA GLU A 308 26.45 -19.42 13.74
C GLU A 308 26.81 -20.25 14.99
N LEU A 309 25.92 -21.15 15.43
CA LEU A 309 26.17 -22.04 16.57
C LEU A 309 27.47 -22.81 16.40
N ARG A 310 27.68 -23.41 15.22
CA ARG A 310 28.89 -24.17 14.90
C ARG A 310 30.15 -23.34 15.08
N VAL A 311 30.12 -22.06 14.71
CA VAL A 311 31.29 -21.17 14.73
C VAL A 311 31.53 -20.61 16.12
N CYS A 312 30.48 -20.06 16.76
CA CYS A 312 30.56 -19.49 18.10
C CYS A 312 30.94 -20.52 19.17
N ARG A 313 30.57 -21.78 18.95
CA ARG A 313 30.83 -22.90 19.86
C ARG A 313 31.81 -23.90 19.26
N PHE A 314 32.72 -23.51 18.35
CA PHE A 314 33.68 -24.48 17.81
C PHE A 314 34.86 -24.67 18.76
N SER A 315 35.36 -23.58 19.34
CA SER A 315 36.56 -23.53 20.17
C SER A 315 36.42 -24.29 21.48
N ASP A 316 35.21 -24.35 22.05
CA ASP A 316 34.91 -25.02 23.32
C ASP A 316 34.55 -26.51 23.17
N LEU A 317 34.42 -27.03 21.95
CA LEU A 317 34.17 -28.46 21.71
C LEU A 317 35.39 -29.32 22.06
N THR A 318 35.10 -30.58 22.40
CA THR A 318 36.11 -31.63 22.52
C THR A 318 36.84 -31.83 21.18
N ASN A 319 38.10 -32.28 21.25
CA ASN A 319 38.90 -32.51 20.05
C ASN A 319 38.26 -33.55 19.11
N ASP A 320 37.61 -34.57 19.66
CA ASP A 320 36.90 -35.58 18.88
C ASP A 320 35.73 -34.94 18.09
N HIS A 321 34.92 -34.09 18.73
CA HIS A 321 33.85 -33.37 18.07
C HIS A 321 34.38 -32.44 16.97
N LYS A 322 35.45 -31.68 17.23
CA LYS A 322 36.11 -30.82 16.23
C LYS A 322 36.58 -31.62 15.01
N ILE A 323 37.19 -32.78 15.24
CA ILE A 323 37.67 -33.68 14.18
C ILE A 323 36.50 -34.22 13.34
N MET A 324 35.41 -34.66 13.97
CA MET A 324 34.23 -35.17 13.27
C MET A 324 33.55 -34.10 12.42
N ILE A 325 33.35 -32.89 12.98
CA ILE A 325 32.75 -31.77 12.25
C ILE A 325 33.67 -31.31 11.11
N GLY A 326 34.97 -31.17 11.37
CA GLY A 326 35.95 -30.81 10.35
C GLY A 326 36.00 -31.84 9.20
N ASN A 327 35.98 -33.14 9.52
CA ASN A 327 35.87 -34.21 8.52
C ASN A 327 34.59 -34.08 7.68
N ARG A 328 33.47 -33.75 8.32
CA ARG A 328 32.20 -33.54 7.63
C ARG A 328 32.28 -32.37 6.65
N ILE A 329 32.95 -31.27 7.03
CA ILE A 329 33.15 -30.11 6.14
C ILE A 329 34.03 -30.51 4.94
N LEU A 330 35.13 -31.23 5.16
CA LEU A 330 36.01 -31.70 4.07
C LEU A 330 35.34 -32.69 3.12
N LYS A 331 34.32 -33.44 3.58
CA LYS A 331 33.52 -34.34 2.73
C LYS A 331 32.64 -33.60 1.73
N THR A 332 32.38 -32.31 1.95
CA THR A 332 31.52 -31.41 1.15
C THR A 332 30.03 -31.84 1.14
N PRO A 333 29.09 -30.97 0.74
CA PRO A 333 27.66 -31.31 0.68
C PRO A 333 27.37 -32.49 -0.26
N PRO A 334 26.26 -33.23 -0.09
CA PRO A 334 25.91 -34.34 -0.96
C PRO A 334 25.36 -33.87 -2.33
N TYR A 335 25.67 -34.59 -3.41
CA TYR A 335 25.22 -34.26 -4.79
C TYR A 335 23.70 -34.11 -4.95
N ARG A 336 22.91 -34.77 -4.11
CA ARG A 336 21.43 -34.74 -4.15
C ARG A 336 20.80 -33.36 -3.92
N PHE A 337 21.56 -32.37 -3.48
CA PHE A 337 21.05 -31.01 -3.30
C PHE A 337 20.80 -30.26 -4.62
N TRP A 338 21.42 -30.71 -5.71
CA TRP A 338 21.27 -30.08 -7.01
C TRP A 338 20.42 -30.96 -7.95
N PRO A 339 19.64 -30.35 -8.88
CA PRO A 339 18.88 -31.09 -9.87
C PRO A 339 19.78 -31.96 -10.75
N ARG A 340 19.31 -33.17 -11.11
CA ARG A 340 20.07 -34.14 -11.93
C ARG A 340 20.55 -33.62 -13.29
N LYS A 341 19.91 -32.57 -13.83
CA LYS A 341 20.25 -31.96 -15.12
C LYS A 341 21.43 -30.98 -15.03
N THR A 342 21.88 -30.63 -13.83
CA THR A 342 23.01 -29.71 -13.65
C THR A 342 24.32 -30.44 -13.94
N GLY A 343 25.22 -29.83 -14.71
CA GLY A 343 26.52 -30.43 -15.06
C GLY A 343 27.36 -30.80 -13.83
N LYS A 344 28.03 -31.97 -13.88
CA LYS A 344 28.78 -32.53 -12.73
C LYS A 344 29.91 -31.61 -12.23
N GLU A 345 30.66 -31.00 -13.15
CA GLU A 345 31.75 -30.07 -12.81
C GLU A 345 31.22 -28.84 -12.05
N ARG A 346 30.11 -28.27 -12.54
CA ARG A 346 29.43 -27.14 -11.88
C ARG A 346 28.96 -27.50 -10.47
N ILE A 347 28.37 -28.68 -10.28
CA ILE A 347 27.99 -29.16 -8.95
C ILE A 347 29.23 -29.30 -8.06
N GLN A 348 30.33 -29.86 -8.58
CA GLN A 348 31.56 -30.02 -7.81
C GLN A 348 32.13 -28.67 -7.37
N GLY A 349 32.07 -27.63 -8.21
CA GLY A 349 32.40 -26.25 -7.84
C GLY A 349 31.58 -25.75 -6.65
N PHE A 350 30.24 -25.86 -6.71
CA PHE A 350 29.36 -25.45 -5.60
C PHE A 350 29.63 -26.21 -4.29
N ARG A 351 29.99 -27.50 -4.38
CA ARG A 351 30.34 -28.33 -3.22
C ARG A 351 31.62 -27.83 -2.55
N ILE A 352 32.66 -27.55 -3.34
CA ILE A 352 33.93 -27.00 -2.85
C ILE A 352 33.71 -25.61 -2.24
N TYR A 353 33.01 -24.73 -2.96
CA TYR A 353 32.65 -23.39 -2.48
C TYR A 353 31.96 -23.43 -1.11
N SER A 354 30.98 -24.32 -0.95
CA SER A 354 30.26 -24.47 0.32
C SER A 354 31.20 -24.85 1.46
N SER A 355 32.12 -25.79 1.24
CA SER A 355 33.10 -26.22 2.26
C SER A 355 34.13 -25.14 2.58
N LEU A 356 34.65 -24.43 1.56
CA LEU A 356 35.57 -23.31 1.76
C LEU A 356 34.93 -22.22 2.62
N ARG A 357 33.69 -21.84 2.31
CA ARG A 357 32.92 -20.87 3.11
C ARG A 357 32.79 -21.31 4.57
N GLU A 358 32.50 -22.58 4.83
CA GLU A 358 32.38 -23.06 6.22
C GLU A 358 33.73 -23.09 6.95
N LEU A 359 34.84 -23.49 6.30
CA LEU A 359 36.18 -23.42 6.92
C LEU A 359 36.58 -21.99 7.21
N LYS A 360 36.39 -21.07 6.26
CA LYS A 360 36.66 -19.65 6.44
C LYS A 360 35.82 -19.05 7.57
N ARG A 361 34.57 -19.49 7.70
CA ARG A 361 33.70 -19.07 8.82
C ARG A 361 34.25 -19.51 10.18
N LEU A 362 34.78 -20.73 10.28
CA LEU A 362 35.44 -21.20 11.51
C LEU A 362 36.70 -20.39 11.82
N GLU A 363 37.50 -20.05 10.80
CA GLU A 363 38.68 -19.19 10.94
C GLU A 363 38.31 -17.81 11.49
N ILE A 364 37.30 -17.15 10.91
CA ILE A 364 36.78 -15.86 11.39
C ILE A 364 36.25 -15.97 12.83
N GLY A 365 35.68 -17.12 13.19
CA GLY A 365 35.26 -17.43 14.55
C GLY A 365 36.39 -17.65 15.56
N GLY A 366 37.65 -17.49 15.16
CA GLY A 366 38.82 -17.61 16.02
C GLY A 366 39.44 -19.01 16.07
N TRP A 367 39.04 -19.94 15.18
CA TRP A 367 39.70 -21.25 15.09
C TRP A 367 40.79 -21.24 14.00
N PRO A 368 42.08 -21.32 14.36
CA PRO A 368 43.15 -21.33 13.37
C PRO A 368 43.05 -22.59 12.50
N LEU A 369 43.02 -22.39 11.18
CA LEU A 369 43.07 -23.50 10.24
C LEU A 369 44.48 -24.10 10.27
N GLU A 370 44.58 -25.36 10.70
CA GLU A 370 45.86 -26.05 10.83
C GLU A 370 45.88 -27.42 10.13
N GLY A 371 47.09 -27.94 9.92
CA GLY A 371 47.33 -29.30 9.45
C GLY A 371 46.62 -29.60 8.13
N ARG A 372 45.75 -30.62 8.14
CA ARG A 372 45.03 -31.06 6.93
C ARG A 372 43.97 -30.08 6.44
N TYR A 373 43.44 -29.22 7.30
CA TYR A 373 42.38 -28.29 6.93
C TYR A 373 42.95 -27.10 6.16
N LEU A 374 44.06 -26.53 6.66
CA LEU A 374 44.80 -25.47 5.96
C LEU A 374 45.26 -25.92 4.57
N LYS A 375 45.92 -27.09 4.50
CA LYS A 375 46.37 -27.68 3.23
C LYS A 375 45.23 -27.88 2.23
N TRP A 376 44.04 -28.25 2.71
CA TRP A 376 42.86 -28.40 1.85
C TRP A 376 42.31 -27.04 1.43
N PHE A 377 42.27 -26.06 2.33
CA PHE A 377 41.78 -24.71 2.07
C PHE A 377 42.63 -24.00 1.02
N GLU A 378 43.96 -23.92 1.23
CA GLU A 378 44.92 -23.27 0.31
C GLU A 378 44.91 -23.88 -1.09
N LYS A 379 44.70 -25.20 -1.18
CA LYS A 379 44.61 -25.90 -2.47
C LYS A 379 43.42 -25.46 -3.33
N ASN A 380 42.32 -25.02 -2.71
CA ASN A 380 41.05 -24.76 -3.42
C ASN A 380 40.62 -23.29 -3.44
N ILE A 381 41.15 -22.44 -2.55
CA ILE A 381 40.66 -21.07 -2.34
C ILE A 381 40.95 -20.10 -3.49
N ASN A 382 42.00 -20.34 -4.29
CA ASN A 382 42.42 -19.44 -5.37
C ASN A 382 41.37 -19.24 -6.48
N GLN A 383 40.33 -20.06 -6.51
CA GLN A 383 39.24 -19.99 -7.49
C GLN A 383 38.04 -19.15 -7.02
N TYR A 384 38.03 -18.68 -5.76
CA TYR A 384 36.89 -18.02 -5.11
C TYR A 384 37.36 -16.80 -4.30
N GLU A 385 37.59 -15.69 -5.01
CA GLU A 385 38.04 -14.41 -4.43
C GLU A 385 37.09 -13.92 -3.34
N GLU A 386 35.78 -14.09 -3.52
CA GLU A 386 34.75 -13.68 -2.57
C GLU A 386 34.83 -14.40 -1.21
N ILE A 387 35.43 -15.60 -1.16
CA ILE A 387 35.68 -16.32 0.10
C ILE A 387 36.99 -15.86 0.74
N GLN A 388 37.96 -15.38 -0.05
CA GLN A 388 39.19 -14.80 0.49
C GLN A 388 38.89 -13.49 1.23
N GLU A 389 38.04 -12.66 0.63
CA GLU A 389 37.59 -11.38 1.17
C GLU A 389 36.53 -11.51 2.28
N MET A 390 36.05 -12.73 2.55
CA MET A 390 35.05 -12.96 3.59
C MET A 390 35.61 -12.56 4.97
N ASP A 391 34.96 -11.60 5.60
CA ASP A 391 35.36 -11.00 6.89
C ASP A 391 34.32 -11.20 8.01
N LYS A 392 33.11 -11.66 7.67
CA LYS A 392 31.99 -11.82 8.60
C LYS A 392 31.42 -13.24 8.63
N ILE A 393 30.97 -13.67 9.81
CA ILE A 393 30.33 -14.98 9.99
C ILE A 393 28.97 -15.10 9.28
N ASP A 394 28.31 -13.99 8.97
CA ASP A 394 26.98 -13.98 8.34
C ASP A 394 27.03 -14.02 6.80
N PHE A 395 28.23 -14.10 6.21
CA PHE A 395 28.40 -14.18 4.76
C PHE A 395 27.63 -15.36 4.15
N GLY A 396 26.89 -15.10 3.07
CA GLY A 396 26.06 -16.08 2.38
C GLY A 396 24.72 -16.40 3.07
N PHE A 397 24.39 -15.74 4.18
CA PHE A 397 23.05 -15.78 4.74
C PHE A 397 22.11 -14.86 3.93
N ILE A 398 20.81 -15.17 3.89
CA ILE A 398 19.84 -14.32 3.19
C ILE A 398 19.71 -12.99 3.94
N GLY A 399 20.09 -11.89 3.29
CA GLY A 399 19.87 -10.51 3.73
C GLY A 399 18.55 -9.94 3.19
N GLN A 400 18.35 -8.62 3.27
CA GLN A 400 17.18 -7.95 2.66
C GLN A 400 17.11 -8.24 1.15
N SER A 401 15.90 -8.45 0.60
CA SER A 401 15.72 -8.48 -0.86
C SER A 401 16.16 -7.13 -1.43
N LYS A 402 17.22 -7.12 -2.24
CA LYS A 402 17.64 -5.97 -3.02
C LYS A 402 17.18 -6.19 -4.46
N ALA A 403 16.49 -5.21 -5.04
CA ALA A 403 16.32 -5.18 -6.48
C ALA A 403 17.68 -4.80 -7.07
N GLN A 404 18.26 -5.69 -7.87
CA GLN A 404 19.47 -5.40 -8.62
C GLN A 404 19.09 -5.21 -10.09
N VAL A 405 19.65 -4.19 -10.72
CA VAL A 405 19.56 -4.04 -12.16
C VAL A 405 20.40 -5.16 -12.78
N ILE A 406 19.76 -6.07 -13.49
CA ILE A 406 20.46 -7.06 -14.29
C ILE A 406 21.06 -6.30 -15.49
N PRO A 407 22.38 -6.38 -15.74
CA PRO A 407 22.99 -5.76 -16.91
C PRO A 407 22.34 -6.30 -18.19
N ALA A 408 22.03 -5.41 -19.14
CA ALA A 408 21.52 -5.81 -20.44
C ALA A 408 22.52 -6.73 -21.15
N ASN A 409 22.02 -7.80 -21.79
CA ASN A 409 22.84 -8.77 -22.52
C ASN A 409 22.42 -8.83 -24.01
N PRO A 410 22.72 -7.78 -24.80
CA PRO A 410 22.28 -7.70 -26.19
C PRO A 410 22.96 -8.77 -27.07
N ASP A 411 22.20 -9.35 -27.99
CA ASP A 411 22.74 -10.32 -28.96
C ASP A 411 23.35 -9.59 -30.17
N THR A 412 24.66 -9.69 -30.33
CA THR A 412 25.41 -8.97 -31.37
C THR A 412 25.16 -9.50 -32.78
N LYS A 413 24.48 -10.64 -32.96
CA LYS A 413 24.19 -11.17 -34.30
C LYS A 413 23.39 -10.19 -35.16
N TYR A 414 22.55 -9.36 -34.55
CA TYR A 414 21.70 -8.39 -35.24
C TYR A 414 22.49 -7.25 -35.90
N ASP A 415 23.72 -6.98 -35.43
CA ASP A 415 24.59 -5.93 -36.01
C ASP A 415 25.03 -6.26 -37.44
N SER A 416 25.15 -7.55 -37.75
CA SER A 416 25.54 -8.03 -39.08
C SER A 416 24.41 -8.06 -40.11
N LEU A 417 23.15 -8.00 -39.65
CA LEU A 417 21.95 -8.02 -40.49
C LEU A 417 21.56 -6.60 -40.92
N LYS A 418 20.78 -6.42 -41.99
CA LYS A 418 20.21 -5.14 -42.44
C LYS A 418 18.82 -5.35 -43.07
N ASN A 419 18.01 -4.31 -43.12
CA ASN A 419 16.72 -4.26 -43.80
C ASN A 419 15.81 -5.43 -43.36
N ASP A 420 15.07 -6.04 -44.28
CA ASP A 420 14.12 -7.12 -43.97
C ASP A 420 14.78 -8.32 -43.25
N ALA A 421 16.07 -8.58 -43.49
CA ALA A 421 16.78 -9.67 -42.79
C ALA A 421 16.91 -9.39 -41.28
N ARG A 422 17.15 -8.13 -40.90
CA ARG A 422 17.19 -7.73 -39.48
C ARG A 422 15.80 -7.73 -38.88
N LEU A 423 14.81 -7.15 -39.57
CA LEU A 423 13.41 -7.09 -39.10
C LEU A 423 12.85 -8.49 -38.84
N ASN A 424 13.05 -9.44 -39.76
CA ASN A 424 12.61 -10.83 -39.61
C ASN A 424 13.28 -11.53 -38.43
N ALA A 425 14.60 -11.35 -38.25
CA ALA A 425 15.34 -11.98 -37.16
C ALA A 425 14.94 -11.45 -35.78
N LEU A 426 14.72 -10.13 -35.65
CA LEU A 426 14.25 -9.50 -34.42
C LEU A 426 12.82 -9.93 -34.09
N ASN A 427 11.90 -9.86 -35.07
CA ASN A 427 10.51 -10.24 -34.85
C ASN A 427 10.36 -11.73 -34.50
N SER A 428 11.18 -12.61 -35.10
CA SER A 428 11.18 -14.03 -34.76
C SER A 428 11.68 -14.30 -33.34
N ALA A 429 12.70 -13.57 -32.88
CA ALA A 429 13.22 -13.70 -31.53
C ALA A 429 12.22 -13.20 -30.48
N LEU A 430 11.59 -12.04 -30.73
CA LEU A 430 10.58 -11.46 -29.84
C LEU A 430 9.33 -12.34 -29.69
N ASN A 431 8.98 -13.12 -30.72
CA ASN A 431 7.84 -14.06 -30.69
C ASN A 431 8.22 -15.47 -30.22
N SER A 432 9.47 -15.72 -29.81
CA SER A 432 9.90 -17.04 -29.36
C SER A 432 9.26 -17.41 -28.01
N SER A 433 8.68 -18.62 -27.92
CA SER A 433 8.01 -19.12 -26.71
C SER A 433 8.98 -19.82 -25.72
N SER A 434 10.28 -19.86 -26.03
CA SER A 434 11.31 -20.47 -25.17
C SER A 434 11.76 -19.50 -24.07
N ARG A 435 10.96 -19.38 -23.00
CA ARG A 435 11.41 -18.73 -21.76
C ARG A 435 12.35 -19.66 -21.01
N ASN A 436 13.63 -19.62 -21.32
CA ASN A 436 14.66 -20.30 -20.54
C ASN A 436 15.14 -19.32 -19.45
N TRP A 437 15.17 -19.77 -18.19
CA TRP A 437 15.46 -18.92 -17.02
C TRP A 437 16.82 -18.20 -17.08
N ASP A 438 17.76 -18.73 -17.87
CA ASP A 438 19.13 -18.23 -17.97
C ASP A 438 19.47 -17.67 -19.38
N ASP A 439 18.60 -17.84 -20.38
CA ASP A 439 18.90 -17.50 -21.78
C ASP A 439 17.62 -17.29 -22.61
N ASP A 440 17.12 -16.06 -22.70
CA ASP A 440 15.89 -15.74 -23.43
C ASP A 440 16.19 -14.92 -24.72
N PRO A 441 15.94 -15.49 -25.91
CA PRO A 441 16.11 -14.76 -27.18
C PRO A 441 15.29 -13.46 -27.27
N ALA A 442 14.10 -13.41 -26.67
CA ALA A 442 13.26 -12.21 -26.68
C ALA A 442 13.85 -11.11 -25.78
N GLU A 443 14.42 -11.49 -24.63
CA GLU A 443 15.11 -10.57 -23.72
C GLU A 443 16.34 -9.94 -24.40
N ARG A 444 17.19 -10.76 -25.04
CA ARG A 444 18.38 -10.24 -25.74
C ARG A 444 18.05 -9.36 -26.94
N ALA A 445 16.98 -9.68 -27.67
CA ALA A 445 16.49 -8.83 -28.76
C ALA A 445 15.99 -7.48 -28.20
N THR A 446 15.28 -7.51 -27.07
CA THR A 446 14.83 -6.29 -26.38
C THR A 446 16.00 -5.46 -25.87
N ASP A 447 17.00 -6.09 -25.27
CA ASP A 447 18.22 -5.43 -24.81
C ASP A 447 19.03 -4.83 -25.96
N TRP A 448 19.09 -5.50 -27.11
CA TRP A 448 19.72 -4.96 -28.31
C TRP A 448 18.96 -3.74 -28.85
N ILE A 449 17.62 -3.79 -28.89
CA ILE A 449 16.76 -2.66 -29.32
C ILE A 449 16.83 -1.48 -28.33
N ARG A 450 17.08 -1.71 -27.05
CA ARG A 450 17.19 -0.63 -26.04
C ARG A 450 18.38 0.30 -26.27
N ILE A 451 19.41 -0.14 -26.99
CA ILE A 451 20.57 0.68 -27.35
C ILE A 451 20.14 1.68 -28.44
N TYR A 452 20.36 2.98 -28.20
CA TYR A 452 19.85 4.05 -29.07
C TYR A 452 20.32 3.92 -30.53
N GLU A 453 21.60 3.63 -30.76
CA GLU A 453 22.16 3.46 -32.11
C GLU A 453 21.49 2.31 -32.87
N ASN A 454 21.01 1.30 -32.14
CA ASN A 454 20.28 0.17 -32.70
C ASN A 454 18.82 0.51 -32.99
N GLN A 455 18.21 1.43 -32.23
CA GLN A 455 16.89 1.97 -32.56
C GLN A 455 16.93 2.69 -33.91
N VAL A 456 17.94 3.54 -34.14
CA VAL A 456 18.13 4.25 -35.42
C VAL A 456 18.28 3.27 -36.59
N LYS A 457 19.06 2.20 -36.39
CA LYS A 457 19.20 1.09 -37.34
C LYS A 457 17.85 0.45 -37.71
N VAL A 458 17.02 0.12 -36.72
CA VAL A 458 15.70 -0.48 -36.95
C VAL A 458 14.73 0.49 -37.63
N ILE A 459 14.77 1.77 -37.26
CA ILE A 459 13.93 2.82 -37.88
C ILE A 459 14.29 2.99 -39.36
N GLN A 460 15.58 2.95 -39.70
CA GLN A 460 16.03 2.99 -41.08
C GLN A 460 15.60 1.74 -41.85
N ASP A 461 15.72 0.55 -41.26
CA ASP A 461 15.25 -0.70 -41.87
C ASP A 461 13.74 -0.66 -42.15
N PHE A 462 12.93 -0.13 -41.22
CA PHE A 462 11.50 0.09 -41.45
C PHE A 462 11.25 1.08 -42.57
N LYS A 463 12.01 2.17 -42.66
CA LYS A 463 11.86 3.16 -43.73
C LYS A 463 12.19 2.61 -45.12
N GLU A 464 13.16 1.70 -45.20
CA GLU A 464 13.59 1.08 -46.47
C GLU A 464 12.71 -0.11 -46.89
N SER A 465 11.98 -0.71 -45.95
CA SER A 465 11.09 -1.82 -46.24
C SER A 465 9.87 -1.38 -47.06
N SER A 466 9.49 -2.19 -48.05
CA SER A 466 8.43 -1.86 -49.01
C SER A 466 7.05 -1.67 -48.36
N ASP A 467 6.80 -2.35 -47.24
CA ASP A 467 5.56 -2.28 -46.46
C ASP A 467 5.75 -1.45 -45.16
N HIS A 468 6.88 -0.76 -45.03
CA HIS A 468 7.31 -0.09 -43.80
C HIS A 468 7.26 -0.96 -42.54
N GLY A 469 7.31 -2.30 -42.70
CA GLY A 469 7.26 -3.26 -41.62
C GLY A 469 5.94 -3.29 -40.85
N TYR A 470 4.80 -2.91 -41.43
CA TYR A 470 3.52 -2.91 -40.72
C TYR A 470 3.07 -4.30 -40.25
N ASN A 471 3.66 -5.38 -40.74
CA ASN A 471 3.38 -6.76 -40.30
C ASN A 471 4.18 -7.19 -39.06
N TYR A 472 5.13 -6.37 -38.58
CA TYR A 472 5.99 -6.70 -37.44
C TYR A 472 5.48 -6.09 -36.12
N THR A 473 4.25 -6.42 -35.72
CA THR A 473 3.57 -5.81 -34.55
C THR A 473 4.41 -5.85 -33.27
N THR A 474 4.94 -7.01 -32.89
CA THR A 474 5.75 -7.20 -31.66
C THR A 474 7.04 -6.38 -31.72
N LEU A 475 7.66 -6.25 -32.89
CA LEU A 475 8.86 -5.44 -33.08
C LEU A 475 8.54 -3.94 -32.98
N TRP A 476 7.40 -3.49 -33.52
CA TRP A 476 6.92 -2.13 -33.36
C TRP A 476 6.67 -1.79 -31.90
N GLU A 477 6.00 -2.65 -31.15
CA GLU A 477 5.78 -2.44 -29.71
C GLU A 477 7.09 -2.35 -28.93
N SER A 478 8.05 -3.24 -29.21
CA SER A 478 9.37 -3.24 -28.57
C SER A 478 10.17 -1.98 -28.90
N LEU A 479 10.21 -1.58 -30.17
CA LEU A 479 10.88 -0.35 -30.62
C LEU A 479 10.26 0.89 -29.99
N LEU A 480 8.93 1.04 -30.06
CA LEU A 480 8.22 2.19 -29.51
C LEU A 480 8.35 2.27 -27.98
N MET A 481 8.42 1.13 -27.30
CA MET A 481 8.71 1.09 -25.86
C MET A 481 10.14 1.51 -25.56
N ALA A 482 11.13 1.00 -26.30
CA ALA A 482 12.54 1.34 -26.12
C ALA A 482 12.84 2.82 -26.43
N HIS A 483 12.19 3.36 -27.47
CA HIS A 483 12.28 4.76 -27.86
C HIS A 483 11.41 5.67 -26.99
N SER A 484 10.58 5.16 -26.07
CA SER A 484 9.79 6.04 -25.20
C SER A 484 10.68 6.81 -24.23
N LEU A 485 10.34 8.08 -23.99
CA LEU A 485 11.12 8.93 -23.10
C LEU A 485 11.12 8.37 -21.66
N ASN A 486 12.29 8.02 -21.14
CA ASN A 486 12.46 7.60 -19.75
C ASN A 486 12.58 8.86 -18.87
N VAL A 487 11.47 9.31 -18.28
CA VAL A 487 11.49 10.39 -17.28
C VAL A 487 12.04 9.84 -15.97
N ASP A 488 13.36 9.90 -15.80
CA ASP A 488 13.98 9.68 -14.50
C ASP A 488 13.58 10.84 -13.58
N ARG A 489 12.65 10.58 -12.65
CA ARG A 489 12.09 11.60 -11.74
C ARG A 489 13.15 12.31 -10.88
N ASN A 490 14.36 11.76 -10.81
CA ASN A 490 15.49 12.30 -10.06
C ASN A 490 16.45 13.17 -10.90
N LYS A 491 16.27 13.26 -12.22
CA LYS A 491 17.10 14.11 -13.09
C LYS A 491 16.35 15.39 -13.48
N SER A 492 17.03 16.52 -13.37
CA SER A 492 16.47 17.86 -13.57
C SER A 492 16.07 18.17 -15.02
N GLN A 493 16.54 17.38 -15.99
CA GLN A 493 16.21 17.53 -17.41
C GLN A 493 16.05 16.17 -18.10
N PRO A 494 15.04 16.01 -18.99
CA PRO A 494 14.84 14.78 -19.75
C PRO A 494 15.95 14.58 -20.80
N ASN A 495 16.38 13.33 -21.03
CA ASN A 495 17.27 13.01 -22.15
C ASN A 495 16.50 13.22 -23.47
N LEU A 496 17.02 14.08 -24.36
CA LEU A 496 16.41 14.42 -25.64
C LEU A 496 16.97 13.60 -26.82
N GLU A 497 17.79 12.59 -26.54
CA GLU A 497 18.23 11.59 -27.51
C GLU A 497 17.02 10.87 -28.13
N GLY A 498 16.91 10.85 -29.46
CA GLY A 498 15.73 10.32 -30.17
C GLY A 498 14.76 11.35 -30.76
N VAL A 499 14.96 12.66 -30.51
CA VAL A 499 14.05 13.71 -31.03
C VAL A 499 14.02 13.78 -32.56
N ASP A 500 15.15 13.53 -33.22
CA ASP A 500 15.26 13.61 -34.68
C ASP A 500 14.49 12.48 -35.37
N GLU A 501 14.44 11.30 -34.75
CA GLU A 501 13.76 10.11 -35.24
C GLU A 501 12.22 10.21 -35.17
N ILE A 502 11.68 11.05 -34.28
CA ILE A 502 10.22 11.18 -34.06
C ILE A 502 9.48 11.47 -35.36
N ARG A 503 9.98 12.38 -36.19
CA ARG A 503 9.30 12.74 -37.45
C ARG A 503 9.32 11.59 -38.46
N VAL A 504 10.37 10.77 -38.44
CA VAL A 504 10.47 9.57 -39.30
C VAL A 504 9.44 8.54 -38.84
N LEU A 505 9.39 8.26 -37.55
CA LEU A 505 8.41 7.35 -36.95
C LEU A 505 6.96 7.79 -37.20
N ILE A 506 6.65 9.09 -37.04
CA ILE A 506 5.32 9.64 -37.37
C ILE A 506 5.01 9.42 -38.86
N SER A 507 5.96 9.69 -39.76
CA SER A 507 5.75 9.51 -41.20
C SER A 507 5.50 8.05 -41.57
N ILE A 508 6.16 7.11 -40.89
CA ILE A 508 5.95 5.68 -41.10
C ILE A 508 4.56 5.27 -40.58
N LEU A 509 4.19 5.64 -39.35
CA LEU A 509 2.86 5.34 -38.80
C LEU A 509 1.73 5.99 -39.62
N ASP A 510 1.98 7.16 -40.20
CA ASP A 510 1.04 7.83 -41.10
C ASP A 510 0.87 7.12 -42.46
N SER A 511 1.78 6.22 -42.85
CA SER A 511 1.63 5.41 -44.07
C SER A 511 0.84 4.10 -43.84
N PHE A 512 0.65 3.67 -42.60
CA PHE A 512 0.02 2.37 -42.30
C PHE A 512 -1.46 2.30 -42.72
N PRO A 513 -1.92 1.16 -43.26
CA PRO A 513 -3.34 0.87 -43.42
C PRO A 513 -4.10 0.88 -42.07
N GLU A 514 -5.40 1.23 -42.08
CA GLU A 514 -6.20 1.34 -40.86
C GLU A 514 -6.35 0.01 -40.09
N ASP A 515 -6.45 -1.12 -40.80
CA ASP A 515 -6.53 -2.46 -40.21
C ASP A 515 -5.25 -2.80 -39.45
N LYS A 516 -4.08 -2.44 -39.99
CA LYS A 516 -2.77 -2.67 -39.37
C LYS A 516 -2.49 -1.75 -38.20
N LEU A 517 -3.04 -0.54 -38.23
CA LEU A 517 -2.96 0.36 -37.08
C LEU A 517 -3.67 -0.20 -35.85
N LYS A 518 -4.74 -0.99 -36.00
CA LYS A 518 -5.44 -1.61 -34.86
C LYS A 518 -4.51 -2.50 -34.04
N ASP A 519 -3.60 -3.21 -34.71
CA ASP A 519 -2.69 -4.16 -34.07
C ASP A 519 -1.62 -3.45 -33.22
N CYS A 520 -1.24 -2.21 -33.55
CA CYS A 520 -0.18 -1.48 -32.85
C CYS A 520 -0.63 -0.21 -32.11
N VAL A 521 -1.92 0.17 -32.18
CA VAL A 521 -2.44 1.44 -31.63
C VAL A 521 -2.17 1.59 -30.13
N ASN A 522 -2.16 0.49 -29.37
CA ASN A 522 -1.86 0.50 -27.95
C ASN A 522 -0.42 0.96 -27.66
N GLY A 523 0.58 0.35 -28.31
CA GLY A 523 1.98 0.74 -28.22
C GLY A 523 2.23 2.15 -28.77
N ALA A 524 1.62 2.47 -29.91
CA ALA A 524 1.79 3.77 -30.58
C ALA A 524 1.23 4.94 -29.76
N THR A 525 0.01 4.82 -29.22
CA THR A 525 -0.57 5.87 -28.35
C THR A 525 0.22 6.08 -27.08
N ARG A 526 0.79 5.01 -26.49
CA ARG A 526 1.69 5.09 -25.34
C ARG A 526 3.00 5.80 -25.66
N TRP A 527 3.60 5.51 -26.82
CA TRP A 527 4.80 6.19 -27.28
C TRP A 527 4.54 7.68 -27.55
N VAL A 528 3.44 8.01 -28.24
CA VAL A 528 3.08 9.43 -28.46
C VAL A 528 2.91 10.16 -27.11
N GLN A 529 2.27 9.54 -26.13
CA GLN A 529 2.10 10.11 -24.79
C GLN A 529 3.44 10.36 -24.07
N SER A 530 4.40 9.42 -24.15
CA SER A 530 5.70 9.55 -23.44
C SER A 530 6.52 10.75 -23.94
N TRP A 531 6.52 10.97 -25.26
CA TRP A 531 7.20 12.11 -25.89
C TRP A 531 6.46 13.44 -25.71
N TYR A 532 5.16 13.37 -25.43
CA TYR A 532 4.34 14.56 -25.38
C TYR A 532 4.72 15.51 -24.23
N HIS A 533 5.21 15.04 -23.09
CA HIS A 533 5.60 15.94 -21.99
C HIS A 533 6.68 16.97 -22.39
N VAL A 534 7.43 16.72 -23.46
CA VAL A 534 8.47 17.59 -24.02
C VAL A 534 7.93 18.53 -25.14
N PHE A 535 6.64 18.41 -25.48
CA PHE A 535 6.02 18.99 -26.67
C PHE A 535 5.90 20.52 -26.66
N LYS A 536 5.79 21.14 -25.47
CA LYS A 536 5.55 22.59 -25.36
C LYS A 536 6.78 23.40 -25.80
N ASP A 537 7.97 23.02 -25.34
CA ASP A 537 9.18 23.87 -25.43
C ASP A 537 10.20 23.39 -26.48
N THR A 538 10.17 22.13 -26.91
CA THR A 538 11.24 21.55 -27.74
C THR A 538 10.89 21.39 -29.23
N PHE A 539 9.61 21.17 -29.58
CA PHE A 539 9.25 20.83 -30.96
C PHE A 539 8.95 22.04 -31.86
N THR A 540 9.43 21.94 -33.10
CA THR A 540 9.12 22.88 -34.18
C THR A 540 7.62 22.88 -34.53
N LYS A 541 7.14 23.99 -35.13
CA LYS A 541 5.76 24.12 -35.63
C LYS A 541 5.38 22.98 -36.60
N LYS A 542 6.34 22.49 -37.39
CA LYS A 542 6.14 21.41 -38.35
C LYS A 542 5.87 20.07 -37.64
N THR A 543 6.72 19.70 -36.67
CA THR A 543 6.53 18.49 -35.85
C THR A 543 5.18 18.50 -35.14
N LYS A 544 4.78 19.65 -34.57
CA LYS A 544 3.45 19.82 -33.94
C LYS A 544 2.30 19.57 -34.91
N THR A 545 2.46 19.95 -36.19
CA THR A 545 1.47 19.72 -37.24
C THR A 545 1.42 18.24 -37.67
N ASP A 546 2.57 17.57 -37.73
CA ASP A 546 2.67 16.14 -38.05
C ASP A 546 1.96 15.29 -36.97
N PHE A 547 2.15 15.62 -35.68
CA PHE A 547 1.42 15.00 -34.57
C PHE A 547 -0.10 15.22 -34.65
N TYR A 548 -0.56 16.41 -35.05
CA TYR A 548 -1.98 16.68 -35.23
C TYR A 548 -2.62 15.75 -36.28
N LYS A 549 -1.94 15.52 -37.39
CA LYS A 549 -2.41 14.62 -38.45
C LYS A 549 -2.49 13.18 -37.94
N LEU A 550 -1.43 12.74 -37.25
CA LEU A 550 -1.39 11.42 -36.63
C LEU A 550 -2.52 11.23 -35.63
N TRP A 551 -2.81 12.27 -34.82
CA TRP A 551 -3.91 12.23 -33.86
C TRP A 551 -5.25 11.94 -34.53
N ILE A 552 -5.55 12.66 -35.63
CA ILE A 552 -6.81 12.47 -36.37
C ILE A 552 -6.90 11.08 -36.99
N LYS A 553 -5.79 10.53 -37.46
CA LYS A 553 -5.73 9.19 -38.05
C LYS A 553 -5.95 8.11 -36.98
N PHE A 554 -5.33 8.25 -35.81
CA PHE A 554 -5.41 7.26 -34.73
C PHE A 554 -6.73 7.29 -33.96
N TRP A 555 -7.42 8.43 -33.93
CA TRP A 555 -8.66 8.58 -33.17
C TRP A 555 -9.75 7.53 -33.49
N PRO A 556 -10.17 7.31 -34.75
CA PRO A 556 -11.18 6.29 -35.06
C PRO A 556 -10.73 4.87 -34.69
N VAL A 557 -9.46 4.53 -34.94
CA VAL A 557 -8.87 3.23 -34.58
C VAL A 557 -8.86 3.03 -33.06
N SER A 558 -8.53 4.08 -32.31
CA SER A 558 -8.51 4.05 -30.84
C SER A 558 -9.89 3.77 -30.26
N ILE A 559 -10.95 4.37 -30.82
CA ILE A 559 -12.34 4.10 -30.42
C ILE A 559 -12.70 2.64 -30.65
N GLU A 560 -12.42 2.12 -31.85
CA GLU A 560 -12.77 0.74 -32.19
C GLU A 560 -12.07 -0.28 -31.28
N VAL A 561 -10.77 -0.11 -31.03
CA VAL A 561 -10.01 -1.01 -30.15
C VAL A 561 -10.49 -0.92 -28.71
N THR A 562 -10.71 0.30 -28.20
CA THR A 562 -11.20 0.50 -26.82
C THR A 562 -12.59 -0.11 -26.63
N ASP A 563 -13.54 0.15 -27.55
CA ASP A 563 -14.89 -0.38 -27.43
C ASP A 563 -14.93 -1.91 -27.64
N LYS A 564 -14.03 -2.48 -28.46
CA LYS A 564 -13.92 -3.94 -28.66
C LYS A 564 -13.40 -4.66 -27.41
N GLU A 565 -12.37 -4.11 -26.76
CA GLU A 565 -11.81 -4.68 -25.52
C GLU A 565 -12.89 -4.75 -24.43
N TYR A 566 -13.71 -3.71 -24.28
CA TYR A 566 -14.80 -3.70 -23.30
C TYR A 566 -15.99 -4.61 -23.66
N LYS A 567 -16.31 -4.77 -24.95
CA LYS A 567 -17.37 -5.72 -25.37
C LYS A 567 -16.99 -7.18 -25.12
N GLY A 568 -15.72 -7.53 -25.35
CA GLY A 568 -15.21 -8.88 -25.08
C GLY A 568 -15.28 -9.27 -23.59
N ASP A 569 -15.13 -8.30 -22.68
CA ASP A 569 -15.30 -8.51 -21.24
C ASP A 569 -16.78 -8.64 -20.81
N SER A 570 -17.74 -8.16 -21.63
CA SER A 570 -19.17 -8.16 -21.30
C SER A 570 -19.95 -9.39 -21.80
N GLU A 571 -19.49 -10.07 -22.85
CA GLU A 571 -20.19 -11.25 -23.44
C GLU A 571 -20.03 -12.55 -22.62
N GLU A 572 -19.22 -12.57 -21.56
CA GLU A 572 -19.09 -13.74 -20.66
C GLU A 572 -19.99 -13.70 -19.41
N VAL A 573 -20.86 -12.69 -19.24
CA VAL A 573 -21.71 -12.58 -18.03
C VAL A 573 -23.15 -12.18 -18.35
N ASP A 574 -23.91 -13.10 -18.95
CA ASP A 574 -25.37 -13.09 -18.84
C ASP A 574 -25.77 -13.60 -17.45
N THR A 575 -25.85 -12.72 -16.44
CA THR A 575 -26.65 -12.96 -15.22
C THR A 575 -26.93 -11.65 -14.48
N PRO A 576 -28.15 -11.44 -13.92
CA PRO A 576 -28.56 -10.20 -13.28
C PRO A 576 -27.94 -10.07 -11.88
N ILE A 577 -26.64 -9.76 -11.82
CA ILE A 577 -25.86 -9.58 -10.58
C ILE A 577 -25.19 -8.19 -10.56
N GLU A 578 -25.81 -7.18 -11.18
CA GLU A 578 -25.29 -5.81 -11.13
C GLU A 578 -25.72 -5.05 -9.86
N GLU A 579 -26.71 -5.52 -9.09
CA GLU A 579 -27.20 -4.80 -7.90
C GLU A 579 -26.55 -5.20 -6.55
N ILE A 580 -25.67 -6.22 -6.50
CA ILE A 580 -25.16 -6.76 -5.21
C ILE A 580 -23.62 -6.88 -5.15
N ILE A 581 -22.90 -6.58 -6.24
CA ILE A 581 -21.43 -6.61 -6.27
C ILE A 581 -20.90 -5.27 -5.78
N GLY A 582 -20.15 -5.30 -4.67
CA GLY A 582 -19.56 -4.11 -4.05
C GLY A 582 -18.97 -3.10 -5.03
N GLU A 583 -19.45 -1.86 -4.89
CA GLU A 583 -19.28 -0.67 -5.72
C GLU A 583 -17.82 -0.22 -5.97
N GLU A 584 -16.81 -0.85 -5.40
CA GLU A 584 -15.42 -0.37 -5.53
C GLU A 584 -14.67 -0.86 -6.78
N LYS A 585 -15.11 -1.93 -7.46
CA LYS A 585 -14.35 -2.51 -8.59
C LYS A 585 -14.99 -2.40 -9.98
N ALA A 586 -16.31 -2.30 -10.10
CA ALA A 586 -16.98 -2.21 -11.40
C ALA A 586 -16.99 -0.78 -11.99
N ASP A 587 -16.77 0.24 -11.15
CA ASP A 587 -17.13 1.63 -11.47
C ASP A 587 -15.96 2.58 -11.80
N ARG A 588 -14.72 2.08 -11.88
CA ARG A 588 -13.56 2.89 -12.30
C ARG A 588 -13.35 2.78 -13.80
N VAL A 589 -13.81 3.81 -14.52
CA VAL A 589 -13.49 4.02 -15.94
C VAL A 589 -11.96 4.01 -16.12
N ASP A 590 -11.43 3.06 -16.91
CA ASP A 590 -9.99 2.99 -17.21
C ASP A 590 -9.59 4.11 -18.18
N THR A 591 -9.30 5.27 -17.59
CA THR A 591 -8.91 6.49 -18.30
C THR A 591 -7.45 6.49 -18.72
N LEU A 592 -6.58 5.64 -18.15
CA LEU A 592 -5.12 5.73 -18.34
C LEU A 592 -4.56 4.64 -19.26
N ASN A 593 -5.15 3.45 -19.27
CA ASN A 593 -4.59 2.32 -20.01
C ASN A 593 -5.24 2.06 -21.36
N THR A 594 -6.24 2.86 -21.75
CA THR A 594 -6.93 2.73 -23.03
C THR A 594 -6.32 3.65 -24.10
N PRO A 595 -6.32 3.25 -25.39
CA PRO A 595 -5.92 4.12 -26.50
C PRO A 595 -6.67 5.45 -26.50
N VAL A 596 -7.99 5.42 -26.29
CA VAL A 596 -8.83 6.63 -26.20
C VAL A 596 -8.35 7.54 -25.07
N GLY A 597 -8.14 6.99 -23.87
CA GLY A 597 -7.69 7.76 -22.72
C GLY A 597 -6.38 8.51 -23.00
N ARG A 598 -5.37 7.81 -23.51
CA ARG A 598 -4.06 8.40 -23.87
C ARG A 598 -4.20 9.50 -24.93
N MET A 599 -5.06 9.31 -25.92
CA MET A 599 -5.31 10.29 -26.99
C MET A 599 -6.04 11.54 -26.47
N VAL A 600 -6.93 11.42 -25.49
CA VAL A 600 -7.57 12.59 -24.88
C VAL A 600 -6.60 13.34 -23.96
N TYR A 601 -5.77 12.64 -23.16
CA TYR A 601 -4.72 13.31 -22.39
C TYR A 601 -3.74 14.07 -23.28
N LEU A 602 -3.36 13.48 -24.40
CA LEU A 602 -2.56 14.13 -25.44
C LEU A 602 -3.22 15.43 -25.94
N PHE A 603 -4.54 15.41 -26.20
CA PHE A 603 -5.29 16.62 -26.55
C PHE A 603 -5.33 17.65 -25.41
N MET A 604 -5.54 17.22 -24.16
CA MET A 604 -5.56 18.10 -22.99
C MET A 604 -4.26 18.86 -22.84
N GLU A 605 -3.14 18.19 -23.10
CA GLU A 605 -1.87 18.84 -23.02
C GLU A 605 -1.57 19.77 -24.21
N MET A 606 -2.18 19.54 -25.38
CA MET A 606 -2.10 20.44 -26.55
C MET A 606 -2.84 21.75 -26.31
N CYS A 607 -3.76 21.77 -25.35
CA CYS A 607 -4.47 22.97 -24.96
C CYS A 607 -3.51 23.99 -24.30
N PRO A 608 -3.49 25.25 -24.79
CA PRO A 608 -2.61 26.27 -24.25
C PRO A 608 -3.11 26.78 -22.90
N ASN A 609 -2.24 27.43 -22.12
CA ASN A 609 -2.71 28.26 -21.01
C ASN A 609 -3.55 29.43 -21.57
N LEU A 610 -4.75 29.65 -21.00
CA LEU A 610 -5.69 30.67 -21.45
C LEU A 610 -5.19 32.11 -21.26
N ASP A 611 -4.21 32.34 -20.38
CA ASP A 611 -3.54 33.64 -20.26
C ASP A 611 -2.77 34.00 -21.53
N LYS A 612 -2.19 32.99 -22.20
CA LYS A 612 -1.44 33.14 -23.45
C LYS A 612 -2.34 33.13 -24.69
N ASN A 613 -3.42 32.35 -24.65
CA ASN A 613 -4.40 32.28 -25.74
C ASN A 613 -5.82 32.13 -25.19
N LYS A 614 -6.56 33.23 -25.16
CA LYS A 614 -7.91 33.30 -24.59
C LYS A 614 -8.98 32.57 -25.41
N LEU A 615 -8.74 32.32 -26.71
CA LEU A 615 -9.72 31.69 -27.62
C LEU A 615 -9.08 30.51 -28.37
N PRO A 616 -8.64 29.44 -27.69
CA PRO A 616 -7.94 28.32 -28.32
C PRO A 616 -8.80 27.55 -29.34
N PHE A 617 -10.13 27.65 -29.20
CA PHE A 617 -11.10 27.00 -30.07
C PHE A 617 -11.77 27.95 -31.08
N GLY A 618 -11.29 29.19 -31.21
CA GLY A 618 -11.82 30.15 -32.19
C GLY A 618 -11.51 29.78 -33.66
N GLY A 619 -12.40 30.16 -34.57
CA GLY A 619 -12.19 30.02 -36.02
C GLY A 619 -12.06 28.57 -36.51
N ARG A 620 -11.12 28.33 -37.44
CA ARG A 620 -10.75 27.00 -37.98
C ARG A 620 -9.52 26.43 -37.28
N SER A 621 -9.44 26.52 -35.94
CA SER A 621 -8.29 25.99 -35.21
C SER A 621 -8.26 24.46 -35.22
N PHE A 622 -7.04 23.90 -35.23
CA PHE A 622 -6.83 22.46 -35.13
C PHE A 622 -7.38 21.87 -33.81
N LEU A 623 -7.22 22.62 -32.71
CA LEU A 623 -7.74 22.24 -31.39
C LEU A 623 -9.27 22.16 -31.38
N ARG A 624 -9.96 23.09 -32.05
CA ARG A 624 -11.42 23.02 -32.21
C ARG A 624 -11.83 21.74 -32.94
N ARG A 625 -11.15 21.42 -34.04
CA ARG A 625 -11.44 20.20 -34.82
C ARG A 625 -11.22 18.93 -34.02
N ILE A 626 -10.14 18.83 -33.23
CA ILE A 626 -9.91 17.67 -32.35
C ILE A 626 -11.01 17.58 -31.29
N ARG A 627 -11.27 18.68 -30.58
CA ARG A 627 -12.32 18.74 -29.55
C ARG A 627 -13.67 18.28 -30.09
N ASP A 628 -14.07 18.79 -31.26
CA ASP A 628 -15.35 18.44 -31.88
C ASP A 628 -15.34 16.98 -32.35
N LEU A 629 -14.22 16.45 -32.87
CA LEU A 629 -14.07 15.03 -33.23
C LEU A 629 -14.15 14.10 -32.02
N ILE A 630 -13.64 14.51 -30.86
CA ILE A 630 -13.74 13.73 -29.63
C ILE A 630 -15.21 13.46 -29.33
N ILE A 631 -16.07 14.48 -29.41
CA ILE A 631 -17.49 14.33 -29.08
C ILE A 631 -18.29 13.67 -30.21
N VAL A 632 -18.07 14.06 -31.47
CA VAL A 632 -18.90 13.61 -32.61
C VAL A 632 -18.69 12.13 -32.93
N LYS A 633 -17.45 11.63 -32.81
CA LYS A 633 -17.13 10.23 -33.17
C LYS A 633 -17.28 9.25 -32.03
N THR A 634 -17.31 9.71 -30.78
CA THR A 634 -17.76 8.87 -29.67
C THR A 634 -19.28 8.91 -29.66
N GLN A 635 -19.93 7.77 -29.91
CA GLN A 635 -21.38 7.72 -29.74
C GLN A 635 -21.74 8.11 -28.30
N LEU A 636 -22.88 8.78 -28.12
CA LEU A 636 -23.28 9.30 -26.80
C LEU A 636 -23.28 8.23 -25.71
N SER A 637 -23.46 6.96 -26.07
CA SER A 637 -23.54 5.78 -25.20
C SER A 637 -22.40 4.75 -25.38
N SER A 638 -21.25 5.10 -25.99
CA SER A 638 -20.11 4.17 -26.06
C SER A 638 -19.13 4.36 -24.90
N GLN A 639 -18.42 3.30 -24.50
CA GLN A 639 -17.43 3.35 -23.43
C GLN A 639 -16.32 4.35 -23.73
N SER A 640 -15.87 4.41 -24.98
CA SER A 640 -14.94 5.44 -25.45
C SER A 640 -15.45 6.87 -25.21
N GLY A 641 -16.77 7.10 -25.40
CA GLY A 641 -17.40 8.38 -25.11
C GLY A 641 -17.43 8.72 -23.63
N LEU A 642 -17.68 7.74 -22.76
CA LEU A 642 -17.62 7.90 -21.32
C LEU A 642 -16.20 8.24 -20.86
N ILE A 643 -15.18 7.50 -21.32
CA ILE A 643 -13.76 7.75 -21.03
C ILE A 643 -13.37 9.17 -21.44
N ALA A 644 -13.71 9.57 -22.67
CA ALA A 644 -13.38 10.88 -23.18
C ALA A 644 -14.01 12.01 -22.35
N ARG A 645 -15.31 11.92 -22.05
CA ARG A 645 -15.99 12.92 -21.21
C ARG A 645 -15.44 12.96 -19.80
N HIS A 646 -15.14 11.81 -19.20
CA HIS A 646 -14.56 11.73 -17.87
C HIS A 646 -13.27 12.55 -17.80
N ILE A 647 -12.33 12.34 -18.74
CA ILE A 647 -11.05 13.08 -18.77
C ILE A 647 -11.27 14.58 -19.00
N LEU A 648 -12.15 14.96 -19.95
CA LEU A 648 -12.44 16.37 -20.23
C LEU A 648 -13.07 17.09 -19.03
N ILE A 649 -13.91 16.40 -18.27
CA ILE A 649 -14.63 16.92 -17.09
C ILE A 649 -13.69 17.17 -15.91
N GLU A 650 -12.61 16.38 -15.76
CA GLU A 650 -11.58 16.67 -14.75
C GLU A 650 -10.99 18.08 -14.91
N SER A 651 -11.02 18.62 -16.14
CA SER A 651 -10.61 19.98 -16.49
C SER A 651 -11.80 20.88 -16.90
N LEU A 652 -13.01 20.65 -16.37
CA LEU A 652 -14.22 21.38 -16.75
C LEU A 652 -14.06 22.91 -16.68
N GLY A 653 -13.37 23.42 -15.65
CA GLY A 653 -13.12 24.86 -15.49
C GLY A 653 -12.36 25.47 -16.67
N TYR A 654 -11.43 24.73 -17.27
CA TYR A 654 -10.72 25.17 -18.48
C TYR A 654 -11.68 25.30 -19.66
N PHE A 655 -12.52 24.29 -19.91
CA PHE A 655 -13.45 24.31 -21.04
C PHE A 655 -14.56 25.35 -20.88
N LEU A 656 -15.05 25.59 -19.67
CA LEU A 656 -16.01 26.66 -19.39
C LEU A 656 -15.47 28.05 -19.68
N ALA A 657 -14.17 28.27 -19.45
CA ALA A 657 -13.48 29.52 -19.77
C ALA A 657 -13.12 29.63 -21.26
N ALA A 658 -12.72 28.52 -21.90
CA ALA A 658 -12.24 28.50 -23.29
C ALA A 658 -13.36 28.48 -24.34
N ASP A 659 -14.48 27.79 -24.07
CA ASP A 659 -15.68 27.75 -24.91
C ASP A 659 -16.91 27.36 -24.07
N ASN A 660 -17.52 28.37 -23.43
CA ASN A 660 -18.61 28.19 -22.47
C ASN A 660 -19.83 27.45 -23.05
N GLN A 661 -20.24 27.81 -24.28
CA GLN A 661 -21.43 27.21 -24.91
C GLN A 661 -21.18 25.75 -25.24
N TRP A 662 -20.01 25.42 -25.80
CA TRP A 662 -19.66 24.04 -26.10
C TRP A 662 -19.59 23.17 -24.84
N ALA A 663 -18.98 23.66 -23.76
CA ALA A 663 -18.86 22.93 -22.50
C ALA A 663 -20.23 22.67 -21.86
N LYS A 664 -21.14 23.66 -21.91
CA LYS A 664 -22.52 23.52 -21.44
C LYS A 664 -23.26 22.39 -22.15
N ILE A 665 -23.15 22.31 -23.48
CA ILE A 665 -23.85 21.30 -24.28
C ILE A 665 -23.23 19.91 -24.09
N ASN A 666 -21.90 19.80 -24.17
CA ASN A 666 -21.26 18.50 -24.35
C ASN A 666 -20.69 17.87 -23.08
N LEU A 667 -20.45 18.66 -22.02
CA LEU A 667 -19.91 18.18 -20.75
C LEU A 667 -20.92 18.33 -19.60
N ILE A 668 -21.66 19.44 -19.55
CA ILE A 668 -22.60 19.69 -18.45
C ILE A 668 -23.95 18.99 -18.64
N GLN A 669 -24.55 19.01 -19.84
CA GLN A 669 -25.82 18.28 -20.04
C GLN A 669 -25.70 16.77 -19.70
N PRO A 670 -24.63 16.05 -20.10
CA PRO A 670 -24.45 14.67 -19.69
C PRO A 670 -24.37 14.45 -18.16
N LEU A 671 -23.80 15.40 -17.40
CA LEU A 671 -23.78 15.35 -15.93
C LEU A 671 -25.17 15.52 -15.31
N LYS A 672 -26.10 16.19 -16.01
CA LYS A 672 -27.47 16.40 -15.56
C LYS A 672 -28.39 15.21 -15.83
N ASN A 673 -27.98 14.30 -16.70
CA ASN A 673 -28.71 13.06 -16.93
C ASN A 673 -28.67 12.20 -15.66
N ASP A 674 -29.71 11.41 -15.43
CA ASP A 674 -29.77 10.47 -14.30
C ASP A 674 -29.50 9.04 -14.78
N THR A 675 -28.26 8.82 -15.23
CA THR A 675 -27.78 7.55 -15.80
C THR A 675 -26.55 7.04 -15.03
N SER A 676 -26.20 5.77 -15.22
CA SER A 676 -24.95 5.18 -14.70
C SER A 676 -23.72 5.97 -15.17
N ASP A 677 -23.69 6.36 -16.44
CA ASP A 677 -22.64 7.22 -17.02
C ASP A 677 -22.49 8.55 -16.25
N SER A 678 -23.61 9.19 -15.90
CA SER A 678 -23.58 10.44 -15.15
C SER A 678 -22.89 10.28 -13.80
N LYS A 679 -23.12 9.16 -13.10
CA LYS A 679 -22.43 8.87 -11.83
C LYS A 679 -20.91 8.80 -12.03
N ALA A 680 -20.44 8.11 -13.06
CA ALA A 680 -19.02 8.06 -13.40
C ALA A 680 -18.44 9.45 -13.73
N LEU A 681 -19.21 10.32 -14.39
CA LEU A 681 -18.79 11.71 -14.66
C LEU A 681 -18.75 12.58 -13.40
N TRP A 682 -19.65 12.38 -12.43
CA TRP A 682 -19.59 13.07 -11.13
C TRP A 682 -18.36 12.67 -10.31
N ARG A 683 -17.90 11.42 -10.43
CA ARG A 683 -16.61 10.99 -9.86
C ARG A 683 -15.43 11.75 -10.50
N ALA A 684 -15.50 12.06 -11.79
CA ALA A 684 -14.49 12.87 -12.46
C ALA A 684 -14.43 14.30 -11.90
N ILE A 685 -15.59 14.94 -11.67
CA ILE A 685 -15.67 16.24 -11.00
C ILE A 685 -15.00 16.19 -9.62
N ALA A 686 -15.25 15.13 -8.85
CA ALA A 686 -14.76 14.95 -7.50
C ALA A 686 -13.23 14.71 -7.39
N ARG A 687 -12.52 14.45 -8.50
CA ARG A 687 -11.05 14.27 -8.48
C ARG A 687 -10.29 15.56 -8.20
N ASN A 688 -10.87 16.71 -8.54
CA ASN A 688 -10.27 18.02 -8.36
C ASN A 688 -11.18 18.92 -7.53
N THR A 689 -10.62 19.75 -6.66
CA THR A 689 -11.38 20.79 -5.96
C THR A 689 -11.92 21.79 -6.99
N GLN A 690 -13.23 21.98 -6.98
CA GLN A 690 -13.90 22.90 -7.89
C GLN A 690 -14.04 24.29 -7.25
N TYR A 691 -13.92 25.33 -8.07
CA TYR A 691 -13.98 26.73 -7.65
C TYR A 691 -15.09 27.48 -8.39
N LYS A 692 -15.24 28.77 -8.07
CA LYS A 692 -16.30 29.70 -8.54
C LYS A 692 -16.85 29.37 -9.94
N ASN A 693 -16.04 29.45 -10.99
CA ASN A 693 -16.51 29.32 -12.38
C ASN A 693 -17.23 27.98 -12.68
N VAL A 694 -16.86 26.90 -11.98
CA VAL A 694 -17.53 25.60 -12.12
C VAL A 694 -18.76 25.54 -11.22
N ILE A 695 -18.63 25.98 -9.96
CA ILE A 695 -19.71 25.94 -8.98
C ILE A 695 -20.89 26.83 -9.41
N GLU A 696 -20.66 27.99 -10.04
CA GLU A 696 -21.73 28.85 -10.59
C GLU A 696 -22.60 28.13 -11.64
N VAL A 697 -22.07 27.08 -12.28
CA VAL A 697 -22.75 26.39 -13.38
C VAL A 697 -23.38 25.06 -12.94
N ILE A 698 -22.75 24.35 -12.01
CA ILE A 698 -23.17 23.02 -11.56
C ILE A 698 -23.41 22.89 -10.05
N GLY A 699 -23.35 23.99 -9.28
CA GLY A 699 -23.43 23.99 -7.81
C GLY A 699 -24.74 23.42 -7.27
N ASP A 700 -25.87 23.76 -7.89
CA ASP A 700 -27.19 23.22 -7.52
C ASP A 700 -27.23 21.70 -7.72
N GLN A 701 -26.76 21.23 -8.89
CA GLN A 701 -26.73 19.80 -9.18
C GLN A 701 -25.72 19.06 -8.31
N MET A 702 -24.60 19.69 -7.97
CA MET A 702 -23.61 19.16 -7.05
C MET A 702 -24.21 18.95 -5.66
N SER A 703 -25.00 19.91 -5.18
CA SER A 703 -25.71 19.83 -3.90
C SER A 703 -26.69 18.66 -3.86
N HIS A 704 -27.39 18.39 -4.96
CA HIS A 704 -28.26 17.21 -5.08
C HIS A 704 -27.46 15.90 -5.12
N ARG A 705 -26.35 15.85 -5.86
CA ARG A 705 -25.52 14.65 -5.99
C ARG A 705 -24.77 14.27 -4.72
N ILE A 706 -24.45 15.24 -3.86
CA ILE A 706 -23.92 14.95 -2.51
C ILE A 706 -24.92 14.12 -1.68
N LEU A 707 -26.22 14.22 -1.96
CA LEU A 707 -27.28 13.45 -1.28
C LEU A 707 -27.54 12.08 -1.92
N ASP A 708 -27.00 11.81 -3.11
CA ASP A 708 -27.20 10.54 -3.82
C ASP A 708 -26.42 9.42 -3.12
N GLU A 709 -27.15 8.50 -2.47
CA GLU A 709 -26.54 7.36 -1.76
C GLU A 709 -25.89 6.34 -2.69
N ASN A 710 -26.17 6.39 -4.00
CA ASN A 710 -25.51 5.53 -4.98
C ASN A 710 -24.16 6.07 -5.45
N LEU A 711 -23.76 7.26 -5.01
CA LEU A 711 -22.39 7.74 -5.18
C LEU A 711 -21.54 7.31 -3.99
N ASP A 712 -20.32 6.90 -4.29
CA ASP A 712 -19.40 6.46 -3.26
C ASP A 712 -19.07 7.60 -2.29
N ARG A 713 -18.74 7.22 -1.06
CA ARG A 713 -18.47 8.14 0.03
C ARG A 713 -17.42 9.20 -0.33
N ASN A 714 -16.30 8.79 -0.92
CA ASN A 714 -15.20 9.70 -1.23
C ASN A 714 -15.62 10.76 -2.26
N THR A 715 -16.38 10.37 -3.28
CA THR A 715 -16.94 11.29 -4.26
C THR A 715 -17.82 12.33 -3.58
N ARG A 716 -18.74 11.90 -2.71
CA ARG A 716 -19.64 12.81 -1.98
C ARG A 716 -18.88 13.76 -1.04
N GLU A 717 -17.86 13.25 -0.34
CA GLU A 717 -16.96 14.06 0.50
C GLU A 717 -16.23 15.14 -0.32
N SER A 718 -15.64 14.79 -1.45
CA SER A 718 -14.92 15.72 -2.33
C SER A 718 -15.82 16.79 -2.96
N LEU A 719 -17.06 16.43 -3.32
CA LEU A 719 -18.05 17.40 -3.82
C LEU A 719 -18.43 18.39 -2.73
N LEU A 720 -18.72 17.91 -1.51
CA LEU A 720 -19.01 18.79 -0.36
C LEU A 720 -17.80 19.68 -0.03
N PHE A 721 -16.60 19.13 -0.05
CA PHE A 721 -15.35 19.87 0.15
C PHE A 721 -15.25 21.04 -0.85
N SER A 722 -15.55 20.82 -2.13
CA SER A 722 -15.52 21.87 -3.16
C SER A 722 -16.52 23.00 -2.90
N LEU A 723 -17.76 22.66 -2.52
CA LEU A 723 -18.78 23.67 -2.17
C LEU A 723 -18.35 24.52 -0.97
N LEU A 724 -17.82 23.89 0.08
CA LEU A 724 -17.40 24.59 1.28
C LEU A 724 -16.17 25.46 1.04
N VAL A 725 -15.16 24.97 0.31
CA VAL A 725 -13.96 25.75 0.00
C VAL A 725 -14.29 26.95 -0.89
N GLU A 726 -15.18 26.80 -1.88
CA GLU A 726 -15.63 27.92 -2.71
C GLU A 726 -16.31 29.00 -1.87
N TYR A 727 -17.24 28.59 -1.00
CA TYR A 727 -17.99 29.50 -0.13
C TYR A 727 -17.10 30.21 0.90
N LEU A 728 -16.24 29.47 1.60
CA LEU A 728 -15.28 30.05 2.56
C LEU A 728 -14.29 30.99 1.86
N GLY A 729 -13.84 30.62 0.66
CA GLY A 729 -13.03 31.48 -0.21
C GLY A 729 -13.77 32.74 -0.66
N ALA A 730 -15.09 32.69 -0.84
CA ALA A 730 -15.91 33.85 -1.16
C ALA A 730 -15.96 34.86 -0.01
N LEU A 731 -16.18 34.36 1.21
CA LEU A 731 -16.13 35.18 2.42
C LEU A 731 -14.76 35.84 2.61
N TYR A 732 -13.69 35.05 2.43
CA TYR A 732 -12.31 35.54 2.54
C TYR A 732 -12.04 36.70 1.57
N SER A 733 -12.44 36.52 0.30
CA SER A 733 -12.25 37.51 -0.76
C SER A 733 -13.32 38.61 -0.79
N LYS A 734 -14.24 38.65 0.18
CA LYS A 734 -15.37 39.61 0.26
C LYS A 734 -16.19 39.68 -1.03
N ARG A 735 -16.43 38.53 -1.64
CA ARG A 735 -17.26 38.40 -2.85
C ARG A 735 -18.52 37.61 -2.55
N GLU A 736 -19.52 37.73 -3.41
CA GLU A 736 -20.68 36.84 -3.36
C GLU A 736 -20.22 35.39 -3.64
N PRO A 737 -20.67 34.41 -2.82
CA PRO A 737 -20.46 32.99 -3.07
C PRO A 737 -21.15 32.51 -4.35
N ALA A 738 -20.59 31.51 -5.01
CA ALA A 738 -21.18 30.94 -6.23
C ALA A 738 -22.45 30.11 -5.95
N ILE A 739 -22.61 29.66 -4.70
CA ILE A 739 -23.75 28.90 -4.22
C ILE A 739 -24.37 29.61 -3.02
N ASN A 740 -25.70 29.61 -2.91
CA ASN A 740 -26.40 30.24 -1.80
C ASN A 740 -26.09 29.54 -0.47
N SER A 741 -25.93 30.32 0.61
CA SER A 741 -25.74 29.79 1.96
C SER A 741 -26.88 28.87 2.41
N ILE A 742 -28.11 29.12 1.95
CA ILE A 742 -29.28 28.29 2.27
C ILE A 742 -29.08 26.87 1.69
N ASP A 743 -28.60 26.76 0.45
CA ASP A 743 -28.43 25.46 -0.20
C ASP A 743 -27.32 24.65 0.49
N ILE A 744 -26.19 25.28 0.82
CA ILE A 744 -25.13 24.63 1.62
C ILE A 744 -25.68 24.15 2.96
N GLN A 745 -26.44 25.00 3.66
CA GLN A 745 -27.02 24.64 4.95
C GLN A 745 -27.98 23.45 4.82
N GLN A 746 -28.84 23.42 3.79
CA GLN A 746 -29.74 22.29 3.55
C GLN A 746 -28.99 21.02 3.16
N THR A 747 -27.93 21.10 2.37
CA THR A 747 -27.05 19.96 2.08
C THR A 747 -26.42 19.43 3.37
N LEU A 748 -25.81 20.28 4.21
CA LEU A 748 -25.21 19.88 5.48
C LEU A 748 -26.22 19.25 6.46
N ARG A 749 -27.48 19.72 6.45
CA ARG A 749 -28.58 19.13 7.23
C ARG A 749 -28.95 17.73 6.73
N SER A 750 -28.96 17.54 5.40
CA SER A 750 -29.53 16.35 4.76
C SER A 750 -28.54 15.21 4.57
N VAL A 751 -27.23 15.49 4.51
CA VAL A 751 -26.20 14.44 4.43
C VAL A 751 -26.12 13.62 5.71
N ASN A 752 -25.60 12.39 5.61
CA ASN A 752 -25.33 11.55 6.77
C ASN A 752 -24.19 12.12 7.66
N SER A 753 -24.02 11.53 8.85
CA SER A 753 -23.06 12.00 9.86
C SER A 753 -21.61 11.97 9.39
N GLU A 754 -21.22 10.98 8.57
CA GLU A 754 -19.84 10.84 8.07
C GLU A 754 -19.48 11.96 7.09
N ILE A 755 -20.33 12.18 6.08
CA ILE A 755 -20.15 13.26 5.10
C ILE A 755 -20.18 14.63 5.79
N ARG A 756 -21.08 14.82 6.77
CA ARG A 756 -21.13 16.06 7.58
C ARG A 756 -19.83 16.29 8.35
N ALA A 757 -19.26 15.23 8.95
CA ALA A 757 -17.98 15.32 9.63
C ALA A 757 -16.83 15.69 8.67
N HIS A 758 -16.85 15.20 7.43
CA HIS A 758 -15.91 15.67 6.41
C HIS A 758 -16.08 17.16 6.09
N GLY A 759 -17.33 17.67 6.11
CA GLY A 759 -17.59 19.11 6.01
C GLY A 759 -16.96 19.93 7.15
N ALA A 760 -17.02 19.41 8.38
CA ALA A 760 -16.32 20.01 9.53
C ALA A 760 -14.79 19.99 9.33
N TYR A 761 -14.27 18.86 8.83
CA TYR A 761 -12.86 18.72 8.46
C TYR A 761 -12.41 19.76 7.43
N ALA A 762 -13.17 19.92 6.34
CA ALA A 762 -12.90 20.88 5.27
C ALA A 762 -12.82 22.32 5.80
N SER A 763 -13.74 22.67 6.70
CA SER A 763 -13.85 24.01 7.27
C SER A 763 -12.64 24.38 8.13
N TYR A 764 -12.18 23.51 9.04
CA TYR A 764 -10.99 23.81 9.84
C TYR A 764 -9.72 23.79 8.98
N ARG A 765 -9.62 22.85 8.02
CA ARG A 765 -8.46 22.73 7.12
C ARG A 765 -8.23 24.02 6.34
N PHE A 766 -9.30 24.62 5.82
CA PHE A 766 -9.25 25.89 5.09
C PHE A 766 -8.56 26.99 5.92
N VAL A 767 -8.94 27.15 7.20
CA VAL A 767 -8.35 28.15 8.09
C VAL A 767 -6.90 27.82 8.44
N SER A 768 -6.63 26.56 8.80
CA SER A 768 -5.28 26.10 9.15
C SER A 768 -4.28 26.31 8.00
N GLU A 769 -4.65 25.96 6.76
CA GLU A 769 -3.75 26.07 5.61
C GLU A 769 -3.54 27.53 5.19
N LEU A 770 -4.59 28.35 5.13
CA LEU A 770 -4.45 29.77 4.79
C LEU A 770 -3.64 30.56 5.81
N SER A 771 -3.76 30.23 7.10
CA SER A 771 -2.94 30.88 8.15
C SER A 771 -1.43 30.60 8.03
N LYS A 772 -1.07 29.50 7.35
CA LYS A 772 0.31 29.03 7.14
C LYS A 772 0.88 29.42 5.78
N SER A 773 0.07 29.88 4.82
CA SER A 773 0.52 30.20 3.47
C SER A 773 1.57 31.32 3.47
N THR A 774 2.74 31.04 2.89
CA THR A 774 3.91 31.93 2.81
C THR A 774 4.03 32.68 1.49
N HIS A 775 3.08 32.49 0.55
CA HIS A 775 3.23 32.95 -0.83
C HIS A 775 3.13 34.46 -1.03
N ASP A 776 2.76 35.24 -0.01
CA ASP A 776 2.72 36.70 -0.08
C ASP A 776 2.90 37.33 1.32
N GLU A 777 4.15 37.50 1.77
CA GLU A 777 4.47 38.06 3.11
C GLU A 777 3.83 39.44 3.35
N GLN A 778 3.55 40.20 2.28
CA GLN A 778 2.94 41.53 2.35
C GLN A 778 1.42 41.51 2.57
N ASN A 779 0.73 40.39 2.32
CA ASN A 779 -0.74 40.25 2.44
C ASN A 779 -1.16 39.16 3.44
N ARG A 780 -0.26 38.70 4.31
CA ARG A 780 -0.57 37.63 5.27
C ARG A 780 -1.64 38.08 6.27
N VAL A 781 -2.87 37.60 6.08
CA VAL A 781 -3.98 37.83 7.01
C VAL A 781 -3.73 37.04 8.29
N THR A 782 -3.85 37.69 9.44
CA THR A 782 -3.61 37.01 10.72
C THR A 782 -4.68 35.94 10.99
N PRO A 783 -4.35 34.86 11.73
CA PRO A 783 -5.31 33.81 12.07
C PRO A 783 -6.61 34.34 12.71
N GLU A 784 -6.50 35.40 13.53
CA GLU A 784 -7.64 36.04 14.18
C GLU A 784 -8.57 36.69 13.17
N LYS A 785 -7.99 37.34 12.15
CA LYS A 785 -8.76 38.02 11.12
C LYS A 785 -9.45 37.02 10.19
N LEU A 786 -8.80 35.90 9.89
CA LEU A 786 -9.41 34.78 9.16
C LEU A 786 -10.61 34.20 9.93
N TYR A 787 -10.45 33.97 11.22
CA TYR A 787 -11.55 33.49 12.06
C TYR A 787 -12.75 34.47 12.06
N GLU A 788 -12.50 35.78 12.30
CA GLU A 788 -13.59 36.77 12.41
C GLU A 788 -14.32 37.02 11.08
N VAL A 789 -13.65 36.95 9.93
CA VAL A 789 -14.25 37.26 8.61
C VAL A 789 -14.82 36.03 7.93
N VAL A 790 -14.27 34.85 8.18
CA VAL A 790 -14.63 33.63 7.44
C VAL A 790 -15.31 32.62 8.35
N MET A 791 -14.59 32.14 9.37
CA MET A 791 -15.04 30.98 10.16
C MET A 791 -16.23 31.31 11.04
N LYS A 792 -16.21 32.45 11.72
CA LYS A 792 -17.31 32.88 12.59
C LYS A 792 -18.62 33.08 11.81
N PRO A 793 -18.66 33.85 10.69
CA PRO A 793 -19.89 33.97 9.90
C PRO A 793 -20.38 32.64 9.33
N PHE A 794 -19.48 31.74 8.94
CA PHE A 794 -19.85 30.40 8.47
C PHE A 794 -20.51 29.56 9.58
N LEU A 795 -19.89 29.51 10.77
CA LEU A 795 -20.43 28.78 11.92
C LEU A 795 -21.77 29.36 12.39
N GLU A 796 -21.96 30.68 12.31
CA GLU A 796 -23.19 31.35 12.78
C GLU A 796 -24.34 31.24 11.78
N ASN A 797 -24.07 31.35 10.47
CA ASN A 797 -25.11 31.55 9.46
C ASN A 797 -25.30 30.36 8.49
N VAL A 798 -24.32 29.45 8.39
CA VAL A 798 -24.34 28.38 7.36
C VAL A 798 -24.32 27.00 7.99
N TRP A 799 -23.45 26.77 8.97
CA TRP A 799 -23.38 25.48 9.64
C TRP A 799 -24.74 25.14 10.31
N PRO A 800 -25.23 23.89 10.25
CA PRO A 800 -26.45 23.50 10.94
C PRO A 800 -26.38 23.76 12.45
N GLN A 801 -27.39 24.44 13.00
CA GLN A 801 -27.41 24.87 14.41
C GLN A 801 -28.07 23.85 15.34
N GLU A 802 -28.65 22.80 14.77
CA GLU A 802 -29.39 21.76 15.48
C GLU A 802 -28.44 20.81 16.22
N ILE A 803 -28.55 20.76 17.55
CA ILE A 803 -27.63 19.99 18.42
C ILE A 803 -27.65 18.49 18.09
N TYR A 804 -28.78 17.92 17.66
CA TYR A 804 -28.88 16.50 17.31
C TYR A 804 -28.09 16.12 16.05
N LEU A 805 -27.61 17.10 15.27
CA LEU A 805 -26.76 16.87 14.11
C LEU A 805 -25.26 16.80 14.47
N SER A 806 -24.90 17.17 15.71
CA SER A 806 -23.55 17.04 16.24
C SER A 806 -23.21 15.59 16.56
N THR A 807 -21.97 15.21 16.26
CA THR A 807 -21.44 13.87 16.48
C THR A 807 -20.02 13.96 17.05
N PRO A 808 -19.49 12.88 17.68
CA PRO A 808 -18.12 12.89 18.20
C PRO A 808 -17.08 13.26 17.13
N LYS A 809 -17.28 12.82 15.88
CA LYS A 809 -16.39 13.15 14.77
C LYS A 809 -16.43 14.63 14.36
N ILE A 810 -17.60 15.27 14.44
CA ILE A 810 -17.72 16.73 14.24
C ILE A 810 -17.01 17.47 15.37
N SER A 811 -17.23 17.04 16.62
CA SER A 811 -16.56 17.59 17.81
C SER A 811 -15.04 17.52 17.68
N GLU A 812 -14.50 16.38 17.23
CA GLU A 812 -13.06 16.18 16.97
C GLU A 812 -12.50 17.16 15.93
N HIS A 813 -13.23 17.44 14.85
CA HIS A 813 -12.77 18.39 13.83
C HIS A 813 -12.90 19.85 14.28
N PHE A 814 -13.98 20.19 14.98
CA PHE A 814 -14.21 21.55 15.45
C PHE A 814 -13.32 21.93 16.62
N SER A 815 -12.93 20.99 17.47
CA SER A 815 -11.99 21.22 18.58
C SER A 815 -10.60 21.71 18.12
N LYS A 816 -10.27 21.59 16.82
CA LYS A 816 -9.04 22.10 16.17
C LYS A 816 -9.14 23.55 15.68
N ILE A 817 -10.35 24.11 15.57
CA ILE A 817 -10.59 25.49 15.11
C ILE A 817 -9.96 26.52 16.07
N PRO A 818 -10.09 26.40 17.41
CA PRO A 818 -9.53 27.38 18.34
C PRO A 818 -8.02 27.56 18.19
N ALA A 819 -7.25 26.46 18.11
CA ALA A 819 -5.80 26.51 17.92
C ALA A 819 -5.41 27.20 16.60
N SER A 820 -6.22 27.01 15.56
CA SER A 820 -6.01 27.64 14.24
C SER A 820 -6.43 29.11 14.18
N SER A 821 -7.04 29.64 15.24
CA SER A 821 -7.60 31.02 15.29
C SER A 821 -6.68 32.02 15.99
N GLY A 822 -5.48 31.60 16.43
CA GLY A 822 -4.53 32.47 17.12
C GLY A 822 -5.13 33.12 18.37
N LYS A 823 -4.90 34.42 18.59
CA LYS A 823 -5.41 35.17 19.76
C LYS A 823 -6.94 35.19 19.87
N ALA A 824 -7.68 34.79 18.84
CA ALA A 824 -9.12 34.60 18.89
C ALA A 824 -9.55 33.25 19.50
N PHE A 825 -8.62 32.44 20.04
CA PHE A 825 -8.87 31.13 20.65
C PHE A 825 -10.13 31.09 21.52
N ALA A 826 -10.25 31.98 22.51
CA ALA A 826 -11.38 31.97 23.43
C ALA A 826 -12.73 32.28 22.76
N LYS A 827 -12.73 33.14 21.73
CA LYS A 827 -13.93 33.41 20.93
C LYS A 827 -14.29 32.19 20.09
N ALA A 828 -13.29 31.54 19.49
CA ALA A 828 -13.48 30.34 18.69
C ALA A 828 -14.06 29.18 19.51
N VAL A 829 -13.59 28.95 20.74
CA VAL A 829 -14.20 27.97 21.67
C VAL A 829 -15.67 28.27 21.87
N LYS A 830 -16.01 29.53 22.16
CA LYS A 830 -17.41 29.94 22.36
C LYS A 830 -18.28 29.74 21.11
N SER A 831 -17.75 29.96 19.90
CA SER A 831 -18.50 29.72 18.66
C SER A 831 -18.81 28.26 18.38
N ILE A 832 -17.97 27.34 18.85
CA ILE A 832 -18.13 25.91 18.60
C ILE A 832 -18.76 25.15 19.77
N GLU A 833 -18.87 25.75 20.95
CA GLU A 833 -19.27 25.08 22.21
C GLU A 833 -20.53 24.21 22.05
N ARG A 834 -21.51 24.71 21.30
CA ARG A 834 -22.79 24.03 21.06
C ARG A 834 -22.69 22.77 20.19
N PHE A 835 -21.58 22.60 19.48
CA PHE A 835 -21.31 21.46 18.61
C PHE A 835 -20.38 20.44 19.26
N LEU A 836 -19.83 20.78 20.44
CA LEU A 836 -18.90 19.93 21.14
C LEU A 836 -19.64 18.88 21.97
N MET A 837 -19.08 17.69 21.95
CA MET A 837 -19.46 16.56 22.78
C MET A 837 -18.24 15.66 23.00
N PRO A 838 -18.28 14.74 23.97
CA PRO A 838 -17.20 13.82 24.20
C PRO A 838 -16.79 13.03 22.94
N PHE A 839 -15.48 12.95 22.69
CA PHE A 839 -14.90 12.13 21.63
C PHE A 839 -13.58 11.49 22.07
N GLU A 840 -13.12 10.48 21.34
CA GLU A 840 -11.85 9.82 21.64
C GLU A 840 -10.68 10.74 21.28
N CYS A 841 -10.11 11.43 22.28
CA CYS A 841 -8.95 12.28 22.14
C CYS A 841 -7.74 11.66 22.83
N TRP A 842 -6.72 11.33 22.05
CA TRP A 842 -5.53 10.63 22.53
C TRP A 842 -4.40 11.59 22.88
N SER A 843 -4.39 12.80 22.32
CA SER A 843 -3.40 13.85 22.61
C SER A 843 -3.99 15.26 22.47
N MET A 844 -3.34 16.26 23.05
CA MET A 844 -3.57 17.67 22.74
C MET A 844 -3.38 18.01 21.25
N HIS A 845 -2.66 17.18 20.50
CA HIS A 845 -2.58 17.27 19.04
C HIS A 845 -3.95 17.14 18.35
N ASP A 846 -4.87 16.41 18.97
CA ASP A 846 -6.26 16.29 18.48
C ASP A 846 -7.03 17.61 18.62
N TYR A 847 -6.53 18.55 19.42
CA TYR A 847 -7.02 19.93 19.54
C TYR A 847 -6.18 20.93 18.72
N GLY A 848 -5.19 20.45 17.96
CA GLY A 848 -4.24 21.28 17.21
C GLY A 848 -3.16 21.95 18.08
N LEU A 849 -3.00 21.48 19.32
CA LEU A 849 -2.01 21.99 20.28
C LEU A 849 -0.90 20.95 20.48
N ASP A 850 0.31 21.41 20.79
CA ASP A 850 1.42 20.50 21.12
C ASP A 850 1.96 20.90 22.49
N PHE A 851 1.79 20.01 23.49
CA PHE A 851 2.30 20.25 24.84
C PHE A 851 3.64 19.57 25.14
N ASP A 852 4.16 18.75 24.22
CA ASP A 852 5.31 17.87 24.42
C ASP A 852 6.54 18.23 23.55
N GLY A 853 6.35 19.04 22.50
CA GLY A 853 7.41 19.45 21.56
C GLY A 853 8.25 20.68 21.98
N VAL A 854 9.37 20.86 21.24
CA VAL A 854 10.32 21.99 21.33
C VAL A 854 9.78 23.27 20.65
N GLU A 855 8.75 23.14 19.79
CA GLU A 855 8.11 24.28 19.11
C GLU A 855 7.19 25.08 20.06
N ASN A 856 7.68 26.23 20.56
CA ASN A 856 6.92 27.11 21.46
C ASN A 856 5.70 27.80 20.83
N GLU A 857 5.57 27.82 19.49
CA GLU A 857 4.54 28.61 18.80
C GLU A 857 3.11 28.11 19.04
N LYS A 858 2.87 26.79 19.11
CA LYS A 858 1.51 26.24 19.26
C LYS A 858 0.94 26.39 20.68
N LYS A 859 1.78 26.39 21.72
CA LYS A 859 1.39 26.72 23.10
C LYS A 859 1.11 28.21 23.29
N SER A 860 1.79 29.07 22.52
CA SER A 860 1.71 30.55 22.65
C SER A 860 0.33 31.13 22.37
N VAL A 861 -0.54 30.38 21.68
CA VAL A 861 -1.94 30.73 21.46
C VAL A 861 -2.71 30.84 22.80
N ILE A 862 -2.31 30.05 23.79
CA ILE A 862 -2.81 30.11 25.16
C ILE A 862 -1.89 31.00 25.98
N SER A 863 -2.08 32.32 25.90
CA SER A 863 -1.14 33.31 26.47
C SER A 863 -1.71 34.13 27.63
N ASN A 864 -3.01 34.04 27.91
CA ASN A 864 -3.68 34.85 28.93
C ASN A 864 -4.76 34.06 29.68
N LYS A 865 -5.26 34.64 30.79
CA LYS A 865 -6.32 34.07 31.63
C LYS A 865 -7.54 33.64 30.83
N THR A 866 -8.01 34.47 29.91
CA THR A 866 -9.18 34.18 29.06
C THR A 866 -8.96 32.93 28.19
N SER A 867 -7.80 32.80 27.54
CA SER A 867 -7.47 31.62 26.74
C SER A 867 -7.27 30.36 27.58
N ALA A 868 -6.73 30.48 28.80
CA ALA A 868 -6.55 29.35 29.71
C ALA A 868 -7.90 28.80 30.20
N ARG A 869 -8.84 29.69 30.58
CA ARG A 869 -10.23 29.33 30.91
C ARG A 869 -10.94 28.67 29.73
N ALA A 870 -10.77 29.22 28.53
CA ALA A 870 -11.38 28.67 27.33
C ALA A 870 -10.83 27.28 26.99
N LEU A 871 -9.53 27.02 27.18
CA LEU A 871 -8.96 25.68 26.99
C LEU A 871 -9.51 24.70 28.02
N LEU A 872 -9.59 25.09 29.31
CA LEU A 872 -10.18 24.24 30.33
C LEU A 872 -11.64 23.90 30.01
N HIS A 873 -12.42 24.88 29.54
CA HIS A 873 -13.81 24.68 29.12
C HIS A 873 -13.93 23.79 27.88
N LEU A 874 -13.06 23.95 26.89
CA LEU A 874 -12.99 23.08 25.72
C LEU A 874 -12.78 21.62 26.15
N LEU A 875 -11.79 21.36 27.02
CA LEU A 875 -11.49 20.03 27.54
C LEU A 875 -12.65 19.45 28.37
N ASP A 876 -13.39 20.29 29.09
CA ASP A 876 -14.56 19.86 29.86
C ASP A 876 -15.68 19.29 28.97
N LEU A 877 -15.92 19.95 27.83
CA LEU A 877 -16.99 19.56 26.90
C LEU A 877 -16.65 18.34 26.05
N THR A 878 -15.36 18.04 25.87
CA THR A 878 -14.88 17.04 24.90
C THR A 878 -14.24 15.79 25.51
N ILE A 879 -13.83 15.84 26.78
CA ILE A 879 -13.35 14.66 27.50
C ILE A 879 -14.52 14.02 28.25
N GLY A 880 -14.79 12.76 27.94
CA GLY A 880 -15.89 12.01 28.56
C GLY A 880 -15.74 11.88 30.08
N THR A 881 -16.86 11.88 30.79
CA THR A 881 -16.92 11.67 32.24
C THR A 881 -17.18 10.20 32.62
N GLU A 882 -17.41 9.34 31.62
CA GLU A 882 -17.74 7.93 31.81
C GLU A 882 -16.48 7.09 32.08
N GLU A 883 -16.66 5.97 32.79
CA GLU A 883 -15.60 5.02 33.08
C GLU A 883 -15.12 4.37 31.77
N GLY A 884 -13.85 4.60 31.41
CA GLY A 884 -13.28 4.17 30.12
C GLY A 884 -13.17 5.26 29.06
N ALA A 885 -13.54 6.52 29.36
CA ALA A 885 -13.27 7.65 28.48
C ALA A 885 -11.77 7.76 28.15
N VAL A 886 -11.46 7.97 26.87
CA VAL A 886 -10.07 8.16 26.41
C VAL A 886 -9.56 9.51 26.91
N LEU A 887 -8.45 9.47 27.65
CA LEU A 887 -7.79 10.65 28.19
C LEU A 887 -6.55 10.99 27.36
N PRO A 888 -6.38 12.25 26.93
CA PRO A 888 -5.17 12.68 26.25
C PRO A 888 -3.94 12.43 27.12
N TYR A 889 -2.89 11.80 26.56
CA TYR A 889 -1.74 11.40 27.39
C TYR A 889 -0.90 12.57 27.90
N ASP A 890 -0.98 13.72 27.23
CA ASP A 890 -0.34 15.00 27.55
C ASP A 890 -1.30 15.97 28.27
N LEU A 891 -2.45 15.48 28.75
CA LEU A 891 -3.42 16.27 29.52
C LEU A 891 -2.79 16.89 30.78
N SER A 892 -1.94 16.15 31.50
CA SER A 892 -1.25 16.68 32.69
C SER A 892 -0.37 17.90 32.35
N ASN A 893 0.31 17.88 31.20
CA ASN A 893 1.15 18.98 30.73
C ASN A 893 0.31 20.20 30.36
N ALA A 894 -0.85 19.98 29.72
CA ALA A 894 -1.81 21.04 29.42
C ALA A 894 -2.40 21.67 30.70
N LEU A 895 -2.79 20.86 31.68
CA LEU A 895 -3.30 21.32 32.97
C LEU A 895 -2.24 22.09 33.77
N GLU A 896 -0.99 21.61 33.78
CA GLU A 896 0.11 22.35 34.41
C GLU A 896 0.32 23.71 33.75
N TYR A 897 0.24 23.77 32.41
CA TYR A 897 0.36 25.02 31.66
C TYR A 897 -0.80 25.99 31.94
N ILE A 898 -2.05 25.50 31.97
CA ILE A 898 -3.23 26.28 32.39
C ILE A 898 -3.02 26.84 33.80
N GLY A 899 -2.57 26.01 34.74
CA GLY A 899 -2.32 26.38 36.13
C GLY A 899 -1.14 27.33 36.31
N LYS A 900 -0.19 27.40 35.37
CA LYS A 900 0.88 28.41 35.35
C LYS A 900 0.38 29.79 34.92
N ILE A 901 -0.57 29.84 33.99
CA ILE A 901 -1.15 31.11 33.49
C ILE A 901 -2.16 31.67 34.49
N GLU A 902 -2.99 30.81 35.08
CA GLU A 902 -4.01 31.21 36.03
C GLU A 902 -4.10 30.25 37.22
N LEU A 903 -3.44 30.63 38.32
CA LEU A 903 -3.35 29.82 39.54
C LEU A 903 -4.72 29.50 40.17
N GLU A 904 -5.70 30.40 40.04
CA GLU A 904 -7.05 30.21 40.59
C GLU A 904 -7.78 29.01 39.97
N LEU A 905 -7.48 28.66 38.70
CA LEU A 905 -8.10 27.52 38.01
C LEU A 905 -7.75 26.17 38.62
N LYS A 906 -6.66 26.05 39.39
CA LYS A 906 -6.33 24.81 40.11
C LYS A 906 -7.39 24.44 41.16
N ASN A 907 -8.17 25.42 41.61
CA ASN A 907 -9.26 25.19 42.55
C ASN A 907 -10.58 24.83 41.88
N ASP A 908 -10.68 25.00 40.55
CA ASP A 908 -11.88 24.73 39.76
C ASP A 908 -12.25 23.24 39.82
N PRO A 909 -13.53 22.89 40.05
CA PRO A 909 -13.98 21.50 40.05
C PRO A 909 -13.64 20.73 38.77
N VAL A 910 -13.71 21.37 37.60
CA VAL A 910 -13.37 20.77 36.31
C VAL A 910 -11.88 20.46 36.24
N PHE A 911 -11.04 21.39 36.67
CA PHE A 911 -9.59 21.19 36.71
C PHE A 911 -9.23 20.00 37.59
N LYS A 912 -9.80 19.95 38.81
CA LYS A 912 -9.57 18.84 39.76
C LYS A 912 -10.07 17.51 39.22
N ARG A 913 -11.22 17.48 38.54
CA ARG A 913 -11.74 16.28 37.88
C ARG A 913 -10.76 15.76 36.84
N LEU A 914 -10.35 16.63 35.91
CA LEU A 914 -9.42 16.27 34.83
C LEU A 914 -8.03 15.89 35.39
N GLU A 915 -7.54 16.57 36.42
CA GLU A 915 -6.27 16.24 37.08
C GLU A 915 -6.32 14.86 37.74
N THR A 916 -7.41 14.56 38.46
CA THR A 916 -7.60 13.26 39.14
C THR A 916 -7.60 12.12 38.13
N ASN A 917 -8.23 12.32 36.97
CA ASN A 917 -8.26 11.32 35.90
C ASN A 917 -6.88 11.05 35.27
N THR A 918 -5.88 11.94 35.47
CA THR A 918 -4.51 11.73 34.95
C THR A 918 -3.56 11.01 35.91
N ARG A 919 -3.97 10.79 37.16
CA ARG A 919 -3.19 10.06 38.18
C ARG A 919 -3.53 8.58 38.15
#